data_AF-K7S7Z7-F1
#
_entry.id   AF-K7S7Z7-F1
#
_cell.length_a   1.000
_cell.length_b   1.000
_cell.length_c   1.000
_cell.angle_alpha   90.00
_cell.angle_beta   90.00
_cell.angle_gamma   90.00
#
_symmetry.space_group_name_H-M   'P 1'
#
loop_
_entity.id
_entity.type
_entity.pdbx_description
1 polymer ?
#
loop_
_entity_poly.entity_id
_entity_poly.type
_entity_poly.pdbx_seq_one_letter_code
_entity_poly.pdbx_strand_id
1 'polypeptide(L)'
;MTDQNRPNDDTHDEEGDARGRQGRYLTTAQGARVRDTDHSLKAGRRGPILLQDHHLREKITHFDHERIPERVVHARGAAAHGVFESYGTASSVTRAAFLQHGAVTPTFTRFSTVLGSRGSADTVRDTRGFATKFYTGEGTFDLVGNNIPVFFIQDGIKFPDVIHAAKPHPDREIPQAQSAHDTFWDFVSLHTEAQHHTLWNMSDRGIPRSFRMMEGFGIHTFRMENAEGEMTMVKFHWKPVLGVHSLTWEEAQMVSGADPDFHRRDLADAIEAGTYPQWELGIQVLGDNEDQTFAGIDLLDPTKIVPEELAAVQPIGRLTLTRNPDNYFAETEQVAFHPGNQPPGIDVTDDPLLQVRLFSYQDTQLTRLGGPNWNQLPINRSHAPVNDMLRDGYGQQDDHVGKAPYQPNSIAGGCPFTAGNAEHAFTDLPVKVPESVRNRELPSSFEDHFSQPRMFWKSMTAPEQRHIIAAYSFELGKCREQAIRERQLACLAQIDPVLCQKVAEALGLEAPEPAEPLDDRLEPSPALSQLGRSWPVDGRKVAVIVDPDEDDQDLPRLLKAITEASMTPVLVAPRGGAIAGRTIDETFATARSVEFDAIVVSGNPTPADDATPSLDQKAGAPAAPGIDPRLTLMIQECWRHAKVIGAWGRRREVIAETGVQASPGVVEDDRPATVLAKVTELLGQHRVWKRFTPVRG
;
A
#
# COMPACT_ATOMS: atom_id res chain seq x y z
N MET A 1 -5.60 45.18 -53.78
CA MET A 1 -4.46 44.61 -54.52
C MET A 1 -3.73 43.73 -53.52
N THR A 2 -3.98 42.41 -53.46
CA THR A 2 -3.30 41.35 -54.26
C THR A 2 -1.78 41.54 -54.23
N ASP A 3 -0.93 40.62 -53.79
CA ASP A 3 -0.86 39.16 -53.98
C ASP A 3 0.00 38.55 -52.85
N GLN A 4 -0.36 37.40 -52.28
CA GLN A 4 0.14 36.07 -52.67
C GLN A 4 1.67 35.93 -52.74
N ASN A 5 2.28 35.51 -51.63
CA ASN A 5 3.32 34.47 -51.58
C ASN A 5 3.81 34.29 -50.13
N ARG A 6 3.11 33.47 -49.37
CA ARG A 6 3.77 32.63 -48.35
C ARG A 6 3.62 31.19 -48.85
N PRO A 7 4.72 30.45 -49.03
CA PRO A 7 4.61 29.03 -49.30
C PRO A 7 3.84 28.39 -48.13
N ASN A 8 2.85 27.55 -48.44
CA ASN A 8 2.33 26.58 -47.49
C ASN A 8 3.52 25.73 -47.03
N ASP A 9 4.00 25.97 -45.83
CA ASP A 9 4.84 25.04 -45.12
C ASP A 9 3.92 24.01 -44.44
N ASP A 10 3.33 23.15 -45.28
CA ASP A 10 2.64 21.91 -44.86
C ASP A 10 3.67 20.78 -44.68
N THR A 11 4.88 21.10 -44.22
CA THR A 11 5.97 20.14 -43.97
C THR A 11 6.57 20.30 -42.59
N HIS A 12 5.71 20.41 -41.58
CA HIS A 12 5.99 19.87 -40.26
C HIS A 12 5.07 18.67 -40.03
N ASP A 13 5.36 17.57 -40.73
CA ASP A 13 5.10 16.26 -40.17
C ASP A 13 5.98 16.19 -38.92
N GLU A 14 5.39 16.56 -37.78
CA GLU A 14 5.94 16.23 -36.46
C GLU A 14 6.21 14.72 -36.48
N GLU A 15 7.49 14.36 -36.46
CA GLU A 15 7.95 13.03 -36.08
C GLU A 15 7.49 12.78 -34.64
N GLY A 16 6.21 12.50 -34.48
CA GLY A 16 5.65 12.00 -33.24
C GLY A 16 6.38 10.73 -32.90
N ASP A 17 7.00 10.70 -31.72
CA ASP A 17 7.65 9.52 -31.17
C ASP A 17 6.81 8.27 -31.49
N ALA A 18 7.35 7.38 -32.32
CA ALA A 18 6.65 6.19 -32.79
C ALA A 18 6.13 5.31 -31.63
N ARG A 19 6.66 5.52 -30.41
CA ARG A 19 6.24 4.84 -29.19
C ARG A 19 4.94 5.38 -28.60
N GLY A 20 4.60 6.65 -28.83
CA GLY A 20 3.42 7.30 -28.24
C GLY A 20 2.08 7.01 -28.94
N ARG A 21 2.10 6.48 -30.17
CA ARG A 21 0.90 6.23 -31.01
C ARG A 21 -0.13 7.39 -31.01
N GLN A 22 0.33 8.65 -31.01
CA GLN A 22 -0.54 9.85 -31.03
C GLN A 22 -0.77 10.40 -32.46
N GLY A 23 -0.78 9.53 -33.46
CA GLY A 23 -0.95 9.94 -34.86
C GLY A 23 -2.35 10.46 -35.19
N ARG A 24 -2.47 11.25 -36.28
CA ARG A 24 -3.74 11.87 -36.72
C ARG A 24 -4.83 10.88 -37.16
N TYR A 25 -4.45 9.70 -37.63
CA TYR A 25 -5.38 8.74 -38.25
C TYR A 25 -5.46 7.45 -37.43
N LEU A 26 -6.68 6.93 -37.27
CA LEU A 26 -6.89 5.58 -36.75
C LEU A 26 -6.32 4.55 -37.74
N THR A 27 -5.56 3.59 -37.24
CA THR A 27 -4.98 2.51 -38.03
C THR A 27 -5.31 1.13 -37.46
N THR A 28 -5.11 0.10 -38.28
CA THR A 28 -4.92 -1.28 -37.82
C THR A 28 -3.62 -1.37 -37.02
N ALA A 29 -3.39 -2.49 -36.33
CA ALA A 29 -2.15 -2.75 -35.60
C ALA A 29 -0.92 -2.84 -36.52
N GLN A 30 -1.14 -3.05 -37.83
CA GLN A 30 -0.10 -3.04 -38.87
C GLN A 30 0.05 -1.67 -39.57
N GLY A 31 -0.59 -0.62 -39.06
CA GLY A 31 -0.43 0.75 -39.55
C GLY A 31 -1.29 1.14 -40.76
N ALA A 32 -2.21 0.28 -41.21
CA ALA A 32 -3.12 0.63 -42.32
C ALA A 32 -4.25 1.54 -41.82
N ARG A 33 -4.46 2.69 -42.46
CA ARG A 33 -5.51 3.64 -42.07
C ARG A 33 -6.91 3.05 -42.24
N VAL A 34 -7.76 3.24 -41.24
CA VAL A 34 -9.12 2.70 -41.21
C VAL A 34 -10.13 3.80 -41.58
N ARG A 35 -11.12 3.46 -42.41
CA ARG A 35 -12.17 4.40 -42.84
C ARG A 35 -13.39 4.39 -41.92
N ASP A 36 -13.77 3.23 -41.39
CA ASP A 36 -14.97 3.02 -40.58
C ASP A 36 -14.66 1.92 -39.55
N THR A 37 -14.97 2.18 -38.27
CA THR A 37 -14.84 1.20 -37.19
C THR A 37 -16.16 0.92 -36.47
N ASP A 38 -17.26 1.53 -36.91
CA ASP A 38 -18.58 1.37 -36.32
C ASP A 38 -19.33 0.20 -36.97
N HIS A 39 -18.91 -0.20 -38.18
CA HIS A 39 -19.57 -1.26 -38.94
C HIS A 39 -18.60 -2.33 -39.42
N SER A 40 -18.97 -3.59 -39.18
CA SER A 40 -18.34 -4.74 -39.86
C SER A 40 -18.68 -4.78 -41.34
N LEU A 41 -17.76 -5.32 -42.14
CA LEU A 41 -17.96 -5.67 -43.54
C LEU A 41 -19.00 -6.79 -43.67
N LYS A 42 -20.04 -6.55 -44.46
CA LYS A 42 -21.17 -7.46 -44.66
C LYS A 42 -21.48 -7.69 -46.14
N ALA A 43 -22.09 -8.83 -46.48
CA ALA A 43 -22.69 -9.08 -47.80
C ALA A 43 -23.99 -8.26 -47.99
N GLY A 44 -23.85 -6.95 -48.20
CA GLY A 44 -24.95 -6.00 -48.25
C GLY A 44 -25.32 -5.46 -46.85
N ARG A 45 -26.06 -4.34 -46.81
CA ARG A 45 -26.33 -3.60 -45.55
C ARG A 45 -27.00 -4.43 -44.44
N ARG A 46 -27.79 -5.46 -44.82
CA ARG A 46 -28.48 -6.38 -43.90
C ARG A 46 -27.97 -7.82 -43.99
N GLY A 47 -26.86 -8.06 -44.68
CA GLY A 47 -26.31 -9.39 -44.87
C GLY A 47 -25.38 -9.85 -43.74
N PRO A 48 -24.89 -11.10 -43.81
CA PRO A 48 -23.96 -11.64 -42.83
C PRO A 48 -22.60 -10.92 -42.87
N ILE A 49 -21.88 -10.94 -41.74
CA ILE A 49 -20.48 -10.49 -41.64
C ILE A 49 -19.58 -11.40 -42.46
N LEU A 50 -18.60 -10.82 -43.14
CA LEU A 50 -17.64 -11.55 -43.96
C LEU A 50 -16.33 -11.79 -43.19
N LEU A 51 -15.84 -13.03 -43.17
CA LEU A 51 -14.58 -13.38 -42.50
C LEU A 51 -13.35 -12.63 -43.07
N GLN A 52 -13.44 -12.14 -44.30
CA GLN A 52 -12.39 -11.34 -44.92
C GLN A 52 -12.20 -9.94 -44.27
N ASP A 53 -13.10 -9.53 -43.38
CA ASP A 53 -12.94 -8.31 -42.58
C ASP A 53 -11.74 -8.42 -41.64
N HIS A 54 -10.59 -7.88 -42.08
CA HIS A 54 -9.36 -7.95 -41.31
C HIS A 54 -9.37 -7.01 -40.10
N HIS A 55 -9.99 -5.83 -40.21
CA HIS A 55 -10.08 -4.86 -39.11
C HIS A 55 -10.94 -5.41 -37.98
N LEU A 56 -12.11 -6.00 -38.29
CA LEU A 56 -12.95 -6.66 -37.30
C LEU A 56 -12.17 -7.75 -36.55
N ARG A 57 -11.55 -8.67 -37.29
CA ARG A 57 -10.83 -9.80 -36.67
C ARG A 57 -9.67 -9.31 -35.80
N GLU A 58 -8.85 -8.40 -36.30
CA GLU A 58 -7.70 -7.88 -35.54
C GLU A 58 -8.14 -7.17 -34.25
N LYS A 59 -9.14 -6.28 -34.33
CA LYS A 59 -9.67 -5.55 -33.16
C LYS A 59 -10.23 -6.50 -32.09
N ILE A 60 -11.06 -7.47 -32.50
CA ILE A 60 -11.65 -8.44 -31.58
C ILE A 60 -10.59 -9.39 -31.02
N THR A 61 -9.65 -9.88 -31.85
CA THR A 61 -8.56 -10.73 -31.37
C THR A 61 -7.70 -10.03 -30.33
N HIS A 62 -7.35 -8.74 -30.51
CA HIS A 62 -6.61 -8.03 -29.48
C HIS A 62 -7.42 -7.88 -28.19
N PHE A 63 -8.71 -7.50 -28.29
CA PHE A 63 -9.60 -7.37 -27.14
C PHE A 63 -9.73 -8.68 -26.34
N ASP A 64 -9.92 -9.80 -27.03
CA ASP A 64 -10.07 -11.13 -26.42
C ASP A 64 -8.81 -11.59 -25.66
N HIS A 65 -7.65 -10.99 -25.94
CA HIS A 65 -6.35 -11.33 -25.33
C HIS A 65 -5.77 -10.19 -24.48
N GLU A 66 -6.59 -9.23 -24.03
CA GLU A 66 -6.12 -8.13 -23.19
C GLU A 66 -5.70 -8.55 -21.77
N ARG A 67 -6.23 -9.67 -21.26
CA ARG A 67 -5.97 -10.11 -19.88
C ARG A 67 -4.76 -11.04 -19.83
N ILE A 68 -3.85 -10.74 -18.91
CA ILE A 68 -2.78 -11.64 -18.45
C ILE A 68 -3.13 -12.18 -17.07
N PRO A 69 -2.50 -13.27 -16.60
CA PRO A 69 -2.66 -13.71 -15.22
C PRO A 69 -2.34 -12.58 -14.24
N GLU A 70 -3.15 -12.45 -13.19
CA GLU A 70 -2.79 -11.57 -12.07
C GLU A 70 -1.61 -12.18 -11.27
N ARG A 71 -1.03 -11.40 -10.36
CA ARG A 71 -0.04 -11.94 -9.42
C ARG A 71 -0.73 -12.94 -8.49
N VAL A 72 -0.07 -14.05 -8.17
CA VAL A 72 -0.61 -15.11 -7.28
C VAL A 72 -1.01 -14.56 -5.90
N VAL A 73 -0.20 -13.63 -5.39
CA VAL A 73 -0.42 -12.81 -4.20
C VAL A 73 -0.16 -11.35 -4.56
N HIS A 74 -0.68 -10.40 -3.78
CA HIS A 74 -0.53 -8.98 -4.06
C HIS A 74 -1.09 -8.54 -5.42
N ALA A 75 -2.17 -9.20 -5.88
CA ALA A 75 -2.81 -8.91 -7.16
C ALA A 75 -3.39 -7.48 -7.20
N ARG A 76 -4.08 -7.07 -6.13
CA ARG A 76 -4.61 -5.72 -5.97
C ARG A 76 -3.53 -4.75 -5.52
N GLY A 77 -3.31 -3.68 -6.29
CA GLY A 77 -2.31 -2.67 -5.95
C GLY A 77 -2.43 -1.37 -6.76
N ALA A 78 -1.52 -0.45 -6.49
CA ALA A 78 -1.33 0.81 -7.19
C ALA A 78 0.16 1.17 -7.17
N ALA A 79 0.64 1.91 -8.17
CA ALA A 79 2.05 2.27 -8.26
C ALA A 79 2.24 3.68 -8.78
N ALA A 80 3.42 4.23 -8.52
CA ALA A 80 3.84 5.53 -9.01
C ALA A 80 5.34 5.56 -9.28
N HIS A 81 5.75 6.45 -10.18
CA HIS A 81 7.15 6.80 -10.39
C HIS A 81 7.61 7.76 -9.30
N GLY A 82 8.89 7.73 -9.01
CA GLY A 82 9.50 8.64 -8.06
C GLY A 82 11.01 8.72 -8.20
N VAL A 83 11.62 9.37 -7.22
CA VAL A 83 13.06 9.55 -7.12
C VAL A 83 13.50 9.23 -5.70
N PHE A 84 14.60 8.49 -5.59
CA PHE A 84 15.32 8.29 -4.34
C PHE A 84 16.57 9.16 -4.31
N GLU A 85 16.71 9.96 -3.26
CA GLU A 85 17.88 10.81 -2.99
C GLU A 85 18.66 10.23 -1.81
N SER A 86 19.92 9.83 -2.03
CA SER A 86 20.78 9.32 -0.97
C SER A 86 21.35 10.45 -0.10
N TYR A 87 21.38 10.23 1.21
CA TYR A 87 22.07 11.10 2.16
C TYR A 87 23.58 10.80 2.24
N GLY A 88 24.03 9.67 1.70
CA GLY A 88 25.43 9.21 1.75
C GLY A 88 25.85 8.61 3.10
N THR A 89 24.96 8.56 4.09
CA THR A 89 25.27 8.04 5.44
C THR A 89 25.49 6.54 5.49
N ALA A 90 25.06 5.79 4.47
CA ALA A 90 25.30 4.36 4.35
C ALA A 90 26.70 4.00 3.80
N SER A 91 27.51 4.96 3.35
CA SER A 91 28.79 4.67 2.68
C SER A 91 29.78 3.88 3.55
N SER A 92 29.66 3.97 4.88
CA SER A 92 30.51 3.21 5.81
C SER A 92 30.17 1.72 5.87
N VAL A 93 28.99 1.32 5.39
CA VAL A 93 28.50 -0.07 5.47
C VAL A 93 28.24 -0.69 4.10
N THR A 94 28.12 0.11 3.04
CA THR A 94 27.91 -0.41 1.67
C THR A 94 28.62 0.41 0.60
N ARG A 95 29.14 -0.29 -0.40
CA ARG A 95 29.67 0.28 -1.65
C ARG A 95 28.61 0.49 -2.74
N ALA A 96 27.33 0.17 -2.49
CA ALA A 96 26.27 0.31 -3.49
C ALA A 96 26.17 1.76 -3.99
N ALA A 97 26.29 1.96 -5.31
CA ALA A 97 26.40 3.30 -5.90
C ALA A 97 25.19 4.21 -5.60
N PHE A 98 23.97 3.65 -5.59
CA PHE A 98 22.74 4.41 -5.34
C PHE A 98 22.62 4.94 -3.89
N LEU A 99 23.46 4.44 -2.97
CA LEU A 99 23.52 4.85 -1.57
C LEU A 99 24.70 5.78 -1.27
N GLN A 100 25.52 6.13 -2.28
CA GLN A 100 26.60 7.09 -2.09
C GLN A 100 26.08 8.54 -2.08
N HIS A 101 26.85 9.45 -1.47
CA HIS A 101 26.44 10.83 -1.27
C HIS A 101 26.08 11.53 -2.59
N GLY A 102 24.90 12.14 -2.65
CA GLY A 102 24.42 12.89 -3.82
C GLY A 102 23.88 12.01 -4.95
N ALA A 103 23.80 10.69 -4.76
CA ALA A 103 23.15 9.81 -5.73
C ALA A 103 21.64 10.10 -5.79
N VAL A 104 21.14 10.30 -7.00
CA VAL A 104 19.72 10.51 -7.31
C VAL A 104 19.29 9.40 -8.27
N THR A 105 18.39 8.55 -7.80
CA THR A 105 18.04 7.30 -8.49
C THR A 105 16.56 7.31 -8.85
N PRO A 106 16.18 7.18 -10.14
CA PRO A 106 14.80 6.97 -10.52
C PRO A 106 14.23 5.70 -9.87
N THR A 107 12.96 5.73 -9.50
CA THR A 107 12.28 4.59 -8.87
C THR A 107 10.89 4.36 -9.43
N PHE A 108 10.42 3.12 -9.30
CA PHE A 108 9.01 2.79 -9.46
C PHE A 108 8.55 1.99 -8.24
N THR A 109 7.52 2.48 -7.55
CA THR A 109 7.06 1.91 -6.28
C THR A 109 5.64 1.41 -6.43
N ARG A 110 5.39 0.15 -6.05
CA ARG A 110 4.06 -0.46 -6.04
C ARG A 110 3.65 -0.85 -4.62
N PHE A 111 2.47 -0.40 -4.23
CA PHE A 111 1.77 -0.81 -3.04
C PHE A 111 0.67 -1.82 -3.37
N SER A 112 0.31 -2.67 -2.41
CA SER A 112 -0.68 -3.73 -2.65
C SER A 112 -1.28 -4.27 -1.35
N THR A 113 -2.46 -4.89 -1.43
CA THR A 113 -2.91 -5.87 -0.42
C THR A 113 -2.21 -7.22 -0.68
N VAL A 114 -2.58 -8.33 -0.04
CA VAL A 114 -1.98 -9.67 -0.29
C VAL A 114 -3.02 -10.64 -0.86
N LEU A 115 -4.13 -10.82 -0.16
CA LEU A 115 -5.05 -11.95 -0.38
C LEU A 115 -5.99 -11.71 -1.55
N GLY A 116 -6.49 -10.47 -1.69
CA GLY A 116 -7.51 -10.15 -2.67
C GLY A 116 -7.03 -10.29 -4.12
N SER A 117 -7.91 -10.78 -4.99
CA SER A 117 -7.72 -10.71 -6.45
C SER A 117 -7.70 -9.25 -6.94
N ARG A 118 -7.27 -9.00 -8.19
CA ARG A 118 -7.01 -7.64 -8.72
C ARG A 118 -8.17 -6.64 -8.61
N GLY A 119 -9.41 -7.13 -8.55
CA GLY A 119 -10.64 -6.34 -8.42
C GLY A 119 -11.18 -6.21 -6.99
N SER A 120 -10.47 -6.70 -5.98
CA SER A 120 -10.83 -6.52 -4.56
C SER A 120 -10.68 -5.07 -4.08
N ALA A 121 -11.21 -4.76 -2.90
CA ALA A 121 -11.16 -3.43 -2.30
C ALA A 121 -9.81 -3.13 -1.62
N ASP A 122 -9.42 -1.85 -1.59
CA ASP A 122 -8.14 -1.38 -1.02
C ASP A 122 -8.08 -1.42 0.52
N THR A 123 -9.19 -1.08 1.20
CA THR A 123 -9.22 -0.87 2.66
C THR A 123 -9.58 -2.12 3.45
N VAL A 124 -9.35 -3.32 2.90
CA VAL A 124 -9.53 -4.57 3.63
C VAL A 124 -8.55 -4.71 4.80
N ARG A 125 -8.85 -5.55 5.80
CA ARG A 125 -7.84 -5.93 6.80
C ARG A 125 -6.89 -6.94 6.15
N ASP A 126 -5.66 -6.53 5.94
CA ASP A 126 -4.65 -7.34 5.27
C ASP A 126 -3.25 -6.76 5.53
N THR A 127 -2.22 -7.53 5.23
CA THR A 127 -0.87 -7.00 5.08
C THR A 127 -0.82 -6.13 3.82
N ARG A 128 0.03 -5.10 3.82
CA ARG A 128 0.31 -4.31 2.61
C ARG A 128 1.71 -4.59 2.08
N GLY A 129 1.82 -4.89 0.79
CA GLY A 129 3.11 -4.93 0.10
C GLY A 129 3.60 -3.51 -0.19
N PHE A 130 4.91 -3.31 -0.06
CA PHE A 130 5.64 -2.07 -0.38
C PHE A 130 6.90 -2.46 -1.16
N ALA A 131 6.78 -2.53 -2.49
CA ALA A 131 7.86 -2.92 -3.39
C ALA A 131 8.41 -1.69 -4.12
N THR A 132 9.72 -1.44 -3.98
CA THR A 132 10.42 -0.31 -4.62
C THR A 132 11.50 -0.84 -5.55
N LYS A 133 11.42 -0.46 -6.83
CA LYS A 133 12.44 -0.72 -7.85
C LYS A 133 13.32 0.52 -7.98
N PHE A 134 14.62 0.36 -7.82
CA PHE A 134 15.63 1.38 -8.01
C PHE A 134 16.34 1.13 -9.33
N TYR A 135 16.24 2.07 -10.26
CA TYR A 135 16.93 1.98 -11.54
C TYR A 135 18.33 2.58 -11.41
N THR A 136 19.26 1.83 -10.81
CA THR A 136 20.62 2.30 -10.52
C THR A 136 21.50 2.28 -11.78
N GLY A 137 22.67 2.94 -11.71
CA GLY A 137 23.69 2.89 -12.76
C GLY A 137 24.41 1.54 -12.87
N GLU A 138 24.27 0.65 -11.88
CA GLU A 138 24.97 -0.63 -11.75
C GLU A 138 23.99 -1.82 -11.81
N GLY A 139 22.79 -1.60 -12.36
CA GLY A 139 21.72 -2.60 -12.45
C GLY A 139 20.49 -2.22 -11.60
N THR A 140 19.43 -2.98 -11.77
CA THR A 140 18.18 -2.76 -11.01
C THR A 140 18.30 -3.39 -9.62
N PHE A 141 17.95 -2.63 -8.58
CA PHE A 141 17.75 -3.16 -7.22
C PHE A 141 16.26 -3.15 -6.87
N ASP A 142 15.75 -4.26 -6.33
CA ASP A 142 14.36 -4.32 -5.86
C ASP A 142 14.28 -4.58 -4.35
N LEU A 143 13.82 -3.58 -3.59
CA LEU A 143 13.46 -3.75 -2.19
C LEU A 143 11.98 -4.15 -2.09
N VAL A 144 11.72 -5.45 -1.93
CA VAL A 144 10.36 -6.03 -1.94
C VAL A 144 9.89 -6.32 -0.51
N GLY A 145 9.34 -5.30 0.13
CA GLY A 145 8.91 -5.33 1.53
C GLY A 145 7.40 -5.38 1.76
N ASN A 146 7.01 -5.30 3.03
CA ASN A 146 5.64 -5.12 3.51
C ASN A 146 5.53 -3.96 4.51
N ASN A 147 4.32 -3.56 4.88
CA ASN A 147 4.08 -2.58 5.95
C ASN A 147 4.13 -3.15 7.39
N ILE A 148 4.44 -4.44 7.51
CA ILE A 148 4.59 -5.17 8.78
C ILE A 148 6.03 -5.72 8.83
N PRO A 149 6.77 -5.58 9.95
CA PRO A 149 8.21 -5.84 10.02
C PRO A 149 8.60 -7.32 10.12
N VAL A 150 7.62 -8.22 10.17
CA VAL A 150 7.79 -9.67 10.29
C VAL A 150 6.94 -10.38 9.25
N PHE A 151 7.13 -11.69 9.05
CA PHE A 151 6.28 -12.53 8.21
C PHE A 151 5.54 -13.61 9.04
N PHE A 152 4.54 -14.27 8.45
CA PHE A 152 3.73 -15.29 9.13
C PHE A 152 4.46 -16.62 9.37
N ILE A 153 5.50 -16.91 8.60
CA ILE A 153 6.16 -18.23 8.57
C ILE A 153 7.67 -18.03 8.55
N GLN A 154 8.38 -19.02 9.08
CA GLN A 154 9.84 -19.01 9.15
C GLN A 154 10.49 -19.54 7.88
N ASP A 155 9.96 -20.62 7.30
CA ASP A 155 10.49 -21.26 6.10
C ASP A 155 9.57 -21.05 4.90
N GLY A 156 10.14 -20.65 3.77
CA GLY A 156 9.40 -20.38 2.54
C GLY A 156 8.70 -21.61 1.93
N ILE A 157 9.06 -22.84 2.31
CA ILE A 157 8.32 -24.04 1.89
C ILE A 157 6.86 -24.02 2.35
N LYS A 158 6.55 -23.33 3.45
CA LYS A 158 5.20 -23.16 3.99
C LYS A 158 4.40 -22.05 3.30
N PHE A 159 5.01 -21.30 2.37
CA PHE A 159 4.36 -20.18 1.71
C PHE A 159 3.07 -20.56 0.99
N PRO A 160 3.00 -21.66 0.19
CA PRO A 160 1.75 -22.10 -0.39
C PRO A 160 0.69 -22.43 0.66
N ASP A 161 1.07 -23.02 1.79
CA ASP A 161 0.12 -23.43 2.84
C ASP A 161 -0.56 -22.23 3.50
N VAL A 162 0.22 -21.22 3.93
CA VAL A 162 -0.35 -20.02 4.57
C VAL A 162 -1.20 -19.22 3.58
N ILE A 163 -0.77 -19.13 2.31
CA ILE A 163 -1.54 -18.44 1.27
C ILE A 163 -2.83 -19.19 0.92
N HIS A 164 -2.80 -20.52 0.79
CA HIS A 164 -4.02 -21.31 0.58
C HIS A 164 -4.97 -21.23 1.77
N ALA A 165 -4.43 -21.22 3.00
CA ALA A 165 -5.24 -21.09 4.20
C ALA A 165 -5.96 -19.73 4.28
N ALA A 166 -5.29 -18.65 3.85
CA ALA A 166 -5.80 -17.27 3.90
C ALA A 166 -6.61 -16.83 2.66
N LYS A 167 -6.38 -17.45 1.50
CA LYS A 167 -7.16 -17.21 0.27
C LYS A 167 -8.59 -17.76 0.40
N PRO A 168 -9.50 -17.37 -0.51
CA PRO A 168 -10.86 -17.89 -0.52
C PRO A 168 -10.88 -19.42 -0.57
N HIS A 169 -11.85 -20.05 0.11
CA HIS A 169 -11.97 -21.50 0.16
C HIS A 169 -12.08 -22.10 -1.24
N PRO A 170 -11.37 -23.20 -1.55
CA PRO A 170 -11.31 -23.74 -2.92
C PRO A 170 -12.62 -24.37 -3.40
N ASP A 171 -13.56 -24.68 -2.51
CA ASP A 171 -14.86 -25.28 -2.87
C ASP A 171 -15.85 -24.25 -3.46
N ARG A 172 -15.73 -22.98 -3.07
CA ARG A 172 -16.71 -21.93 -3.41
C ARG A 172 -16.12 -20.54 -3.66
N GLU A 173 -14.81 -20.37 -3.49
CA GLU A 173 -14.07 -19.11 -3.63
C GLU A 173 -14.59 -17.98 -2.70
N ILE A 174 -14.84 -18.30 -1.43
CA ILE A 174 -15.30 -17.33 -0.40
C ILE A 174 -14.46 -17.51 0.89
N PRO A 175 -14.14 -16.42 1.62
CA PRO A 175 -14.42 -15.02 1.32
C PRO A 175 -13.32 -14.33 0.49
N GLN A 176 -13.69 -13.30 -0.28
CA GLN A 176 -12.72 -12.47 -1.01
C GLN A 176 -12.03 -11.48 -0.06
N ALA A 177 -10.69 -11.46 -0.10
CA ALA A 177 -9.82 -10.50 0.58
C ALA A 177 -10.07 -10.34 2.09
N GLN A 178 -10.34 -11.44 2.80
CA GLN A 178 -10.60 -11.46 4.24
C GLN A 178 -10.01 -12.72 4.85
N SER A 179 -9.30 -12.60 5.98
CA SER A 179 -8.81 -13.73 6.78
C SER A 179 -9.84 -14.31 7.75
N ALA A 180 -11.03 -13.68 7.83
CA ALA A 180 -12.09 -14.02 8.78
C ALA A 180 -12.89 -15.28 8.36
N HIS A 181 -12.21 -16.42 8.26
CA HIS A 181 -12.77 -17.73 7.92
C HIS A 181 -11.93 -18.88 8.51
N ASP A 182 -12.54 -20.05 8.57
CA ASP A 182 -12.04 -21.23 9.28
C ASP A 182 -10.63 -21.65 8.85
N THR A 183 -10.35 -21.78 7.55
CA THR A 183 -9.04 -22.27 7.07
C THR A 183 -7.85 -21.40 7.51
N PHE A 184 -8.00 -20.08 7.55
CA PHE A 184 -6.93 -19.18 8.00
C PHE A 184 -6.66 -19.38 9.49
N TRP A 185 -7.72 -19.33 10.30
CA TRP A 185 -7.59 -19.45 11.74
C TRP A 185 -7.22 -20.88 12.18
N ASP A 186 -7.57 -21.90 11.41
CA ASP A 186 -7.06 -23.26 11.60
C ASP A 186 -5.54 -23.30 11.44
N PHE A 187 -5.02 -22.75 10.33
CA PHE A 187 -3.58 -22.64 10.09
C PHE A 187 -2.87 -21.90 11.21
N VAL A 188 -3.32 -20.68 11.55
CA VAL A 188 -2.71 -19.83 12.58
C VAL A 188 -2.72 -20.50 13.96
N SER A 189 -3.78 -21.22 14.30
CA SER A 189 -3.89 -21.92 15.59
C SER A 189 -2.99 -23.18 15.69
N LEU A 190 -2.53 -23.71 14.56
CA LEU A 190 -1.64 -24.89 14.49
C LEU A 190 -0.17 -24.52 14.23
N HIS A 191 0.08 -23.37 13.63
CA HIS A 191 1.40 -22.86 13.27
C HIS A 191 1.70 -21.65 14.15
N THR A 192 2.21 -21.91 15.35
CA THR A 192 2.38 -20.89 16.38
C THR A 192 3.38 -19.80 15.99
N GLU A 193 4.28 -20.05 15.03
CA GLU A 193 5.17 -19.03 14.44
C GLU A 193 4.41 -17.87 13.78
N ALA A 194 3.15 -18.09 13.37
CA ALA A 194 2.30 -17.08 12.73
C ALA A 194 1.73 -16.03 13.68
N GLN A 195 1.85 -16.22 15.00
CA GLN A 195 1.16 -15.38 15.98
C GLN A 195 1.65 -13.93 15.96
N HIS A 196 2.94 -13.68 15.73
CA HIS A 196 3.47 -12.31 15.73
C HIS A 196 2.89 -11.49 14.57
N HIS A 197 3.00 -11.98 13.34
CA HIS A 197 2.43 -11.28 12.18
C HIS A 197 0.90 -11.16 12.29
N THR A 198 0.22 -12.20 12.78
CA THR A 198 -1.24 -12.15 12.96
C THR A 198 -1.64 -11.03 13.91
N LEU A 199 -0.89 -10.83 15.01
CA LEU A 199 -1.16 -9.76 15.96
C LEU A 199 -0.99 -8.37 15.34
N TRP A 200 0.01 -8.18 14.47
CA TRP A 200 0.15 -6.97 13.65
C TRP A 200 -1.03 -6.78 12.69
N ASN A 201 -1.46 -7.84 11.99
CA ASN A 201 -2.60 -7.79 11.06
C ASN A 201 -3.93 -7.50 11.78
N MET A 202 -4.10 -8.00 13.01
CA MET A 202 -5.27 -7.72 13.86
C MET A 202 -5.21 -6.32 14.49
N SER A 203 -4.04 -5.70 14.57
CA SER A 203 -3.94 -4.28 14.91
C SER A 203 -4.43 -3.39 13.78
N ASP A 204 -4.54 -2.10 14.03
CA ASP A 204 -4.91 -1.12 13.01
C ASP A 204 -3.87 -1.02 11.88
N ARG A 205 -2.65 -1.57 12.05
CA ARG A 205 -1.65 -1.67 10.97
C ARG A 205 -2.15 -2.47 9.75
N GLY A 206 -3.14 -3.36 9.95
CA GLY A 206 -3.80 -4.09 8.86
C GLY A 206 -4.82 -3.26 8.05
N ILE A 207 -5.16 -2.04 8.49
CA ILE A 207 -6.14 -1.14 7.85
C ILE A 207 -5.61 0.30 7.73
N PRO A 208 -4.48 0.51 7.02
CA PRO A 208 -3.88 1.83 6.90
C PRO A 208 -4.84 2.86 6.27
N ARG A 209 -4.71 4.13 6.64
CA ARG A 209 -5.51 5.24 6.09
C ARG A 209 -5.16 5.51 4.63
N SER A 210 -3.90 5.35 4.29
CA SER A 210 -3.36 5.57 2.95
C SER A 210 -2.04 4.81 2.84
N PHE A 211 -1.64 4.43 1.62
CA PHE A 211 -0.27 3.98 1.37
C PHE A 211 0.77 5.00 1.85
N ARG A 212 0.48 6.30 1.75
CA ARG A 212 1.35 7.42 2.15
C ARG A 212 1.61 7.50 3.67
N MET A 213 0.81 6.79 4.48
CA MET A 213 0.79 6.88 5.94
C MET A 213 1.00 5.51 6.59
N MET A 214 1.81 4.65 5.96
CA MET A 214 2.24 3.38 6.53
C MET A 214 3.77 3.26 6.43
N GLU A 215 4.34 2.52 7.38
CA GLU A 215 5.75 2.11 7.29
C GLU A 215 5.94 1.05 6.20
N GLY A 216 7.20 0.79 5.87
CA GLY A 216 7.61 -0.33 5.04
C GLY A 216 8.83 -1.01 5.63
N PHE A 217 8.99 -2.31 5.39
CA PHE A 217 10.06 -3.10 5.97
C PHE A 217 10.53 -4.15 4.97
N GLY A 218 11.85 -4.31 4.85
CA GLY A 218 12.42 -5.44 4.10
C GLY A 218 12.14 -6.80 4.75
N ILE A 219 11.74 -6.80 6.02
CA ILE A 219 11.55 -7.96 6.93
C ILE A 219 12.84 -8.70 7.21
N HIS A 220 13.44 -9.24 6.15
CA HIS A 220 14.64 -10.04 6.20
C HIS A 220 15.85 -9.22 6.62
N THR A 221 16.81 -9.92 7.20
CA THR A 221 18.16 -9.40 7.34
C THR A 221 18.88 -9.56 6.01
N PHE A 222 19.55 -8.51 5.55
CA PHE A 222 20.42 -8.49 4.38
C PHE A 222 21.86 -8.31 4.83
N ARG A 223 22.82 -8.62 3.96
CA ARG A 223 24.23 -8.25 4.15
C ARG A 223 24.58 -7.07 3.27
N MET A 224 25.46 -6.22 3.77
CA MET A 224 26.11 -5.15 3.03
C MET A 224 27.61 -5.27 3.16
N GLU A 225 28.33 -4.83 2.13
CA GLU A 225 29.79 -4.80 2.09
C GLU A 225 30.26 -3.39 1.72
N ASN A 226 31.13 -2.80 2.54
CA ASN A 226 31.71 -1.48 2.29
C ASN A 226 32.88 -1.54 1.28
N ALA A 227 33.53 -0.40 1.03
CA ALA A 227 34.63 -0.31 0.06
C ALA A 227 35.88 -1.08 0.49
N GLU A 228 36.05 -1.30 1.80
CA GLU A 228 37.13 -2.04 2.42
C GLU A 228 36.89 -3.57 2.46
N GLY A 229 35.71 -4.03 2.03
CA GLY A 229 35.31 -5.44 2.07
C GLY A 229 34.79 -5.91 3.43
N GLU A 230 34.48 -4.98 4.35
CA GLU A 230 33.89 -5.31 5.64
C GLU A 230 32.39 -5.54 5.48
N MET A 231 31.91 -6.65 6.05
CA MET A 231 30.51 -7.06 5.98
C MET A 231 29.74 -6.61 7.22
N THR A 232 28.47 -6.24 7.02
CA THR A 232 27.53 -5.97 8.10
C THR A 232 26.13 -6.44 7.73
N MET A 233 25.40 -6.98 8.70
CA MET A 233 23.99 -7.31 8.52
C MET A 233 23.10 -6.10 8.82
N VAL A 234 22.04 -5.95 8.02
CA VAL A 234 21.10 -4.83 8.13
C VAL A 234 19.65 -5.26 7.96
N LYS A 235 18.73 -4.49 8.54
CA LYS A 235 17.30 -4.52 8.19
C LYS A 235 16.88 -3.17 7.62
N PHE A 236 16.13 -3.19 6.52
CA PHE A 236 15.61 -1.99 5.84
C PHE A 236 14.25 -1.53 6.38
N HIS A 237 14.07 -0.22 6.50
CA HIS A 237 12.86 0.44 6.99
C HIS A 237 12.50 1.63 6.10
N TRP A 238 11.22 1.79 5.80
CA TRP A 238 10.64 3.00 5.22
C TRP A 238 9.82 3.72 6.30
N LYS A 239 10.21 4.94 6.64
CA LYS A 239 9.53 5.77 7.63
C LYS A 239 8.73 6.88 6.90
N PRO A 240 7.38 6.88 6.95
CA PRO A 240 6.57 7.86 6.24
C PRO A 240 6.72 9.24 6.88
N VAL A 241 6.93 10.28 6.05
CA VAL A 241 7.03 11.67 6.52
C VAL A 241 5.69 12.14 7.14
N LEU A 242 4.58 11.61 6.63
CA LEU A 242 3.22 11.91 7.11
C LEU A 242 2.81 11.10 8.34
N GLY A 243 3.71 10.27 8.88
CA GLY A 243 3.41 9.42 10.02
C GLY A 243 2.62 8.17 9.68
N VAL A 244 2.32 7.40 10.73
CA VAL A 244 1.60 6.13 10.62
C VAL A 244 0.17 6.30 11.07
N HIS A 245 -0.77 6.08 10.15
CA HIS A 245 -2.18 6.32 10.39
C HIS A 245 -3.05 5.23 9.78
N SER A 246 -4.11 4.87 10.49
CA SER A 246 -5.03 3.81 10.12
C SER A 246 -6.49 4.20 10.25
N LEU A 247 -7.35 3.52 9.51
CA LEU A 247 -8.80 3.60 9.67
C LEU A 247 -9.23 2.88 10.96
N THR A 248 -10.49 3.06 11.36
CA THR A 248 -11.13 2.09 12.26
C THR A 248 -11.74 0.95 11.45
N TRP A 249 -11.98 -0.21 12.07
CA TRP A 249 -12.45 -1.38 11.32
C TRP A 249 -13.79 -1.15 10.61
N GLU A 250 -14.76 -0.56 11.30
CA GLU A 250 -16.04 -0.26 10.69
C GLU A 250 -15.91 0.72 9.50
N GLU A 251 -15.11 1.76 9.67
CA GLU A 251 -14.83 2.72 8.61
C GLU A 251 -14.21 2.02 7.39
N ALA A 252 -13.22 1.16 7.61
CA ALA A 252 -12.57 0.38 6.56
C ALA A 252 -13.54 -0.53 5.77
N GLN A 253 -14.52 -1.14 6.46
CA GLN A 253 -15.58 -1.91 5.82
C GLN A 253 -16.53 -1.02 5.00
N MET A 254 -16.90 0.15 5.52
CA MET A 254 -17.74 1.12 4.81
C MET A 254 -17.05 1.66 3.55
N VAL A 255 -15.77 2.02 3.64
CA VAL A 255 -14.97 2.45 2.48
C VAL A 255 -14.94 1.37 1.42
N SER A 256 -14.75 0.11 1.80
CA SER A 256 -14.68 -1.01 0.85
C SER A 256 -15.93 -1.14 -0.04
N GLY A 257 -17.09 -0.67 0.44
CA GLY A 257 -18.32 -0.61 -0.35
C GLY A 257 -18.53 0.70 -1.09
N ALA A 258 -18.14 1.83 -0.49
CA ALA A 258 -18.36 3.16 -1.06
C ALA A 258 -17.33 3.52 -2.16
N ASP A 259 -16.04 3.28 -1.90
CA ASP A 259 -14.94 3.47 -2.84
C ASP A 259 -13.91 2.34 -2.68
N PRO A 260 -14.07 1.21 -3.39
CA PRO A 260 -13.11 0.10 -3.32
C PRO A 260 -11.73 0.49 -3.88
N ASP A 261 -11.59 1.65 -4.54
CA ASP A 261 -10.36 2.20 -5.09
C ASP A 261 -9.73 3.30 -4.20
N PHE A 262 -10.15 3.42 -2.93
CA PHE A 262 -9.78 4.51 -2.04
C PHE A 262 -8.27 4.76 -1.89
N HIS A 263 -7.44 3.72 -1.68
CA HIS A 263 -5.98 3.93 -1.53
C HIS A 263 -5.31 4.23 -2.87
N ARG A 264 -5.77 3.61 -3.96
CA ARG A 264 -5.30 3.90 -5.32
C ARG A 264 -5.61 5.35 -5.69
N ARG A 265 -6.82 5.81 -5.42
CA ARG A 265 -7.27 7.18 -5.67
C ARG A 265 -6.51 8.17 -4.80
N ASP A 266 -6.38 7.91 -3.50
CA ASP A 266 -5.61 8.78 -2.60
C ASP A 266 -4.15 8.97 -3.05
N LEU A 267 -3.49 7.92 -3.54
CA LEU A 267 -2.14 8.03 -4.10
C LEU A 267 -2.10 8.90 -5.36
N ALA A 268 -3.01 8.64 -6.30
CA ALA A 268 -3.05 9.35 -7.57
C ALA A 268 -3.39 10.84 -7.40
N ASP A 269 -4.45 11.13 -6.64
CA ASP A 269 -4.90 12.49 -6.30
C ASP A 269 -3.78 13.27 -5.60
N ALA A 270 -3.07 12.66 -4.65
CA ALA A 270 -2.01 13.33 -3.91
C ALA A 270 -0.84 13.76 -4.81
N ILE A 271 -0.50 12.94 -5.80
CA ILE A 271 0.55 13.25 -6.79
C ILE A 271 0.09 14.36 -7.74
N GLU A 272 -1.16 14.30 -8.22
CA GLU A 272 -1.75 15.33 -9.10
C GLU A 272 -1.89 16.69 -8.40
N ALA A 273 -2.18 16.68 -7.10
CA ALA A 273 -2.25 17.86 -6.26
C ALA A 273 -0.86 18.43 -5.88
N GLY A 274 0.24 17.76 -6.22
CA GLY A 274 1.61 18.16 -5.84
C GLY A 274 1.97 17.90 -4.37
N THR A 275 1.10 17.21 -3.62
CA THR A 275 1.35 16.76 -2.24
C THR A 275 2.05 15.40 -2.25
N TYR A 276 3.30 15.40 -2.75
CA TYR A 276 4.02 14.17 -3.05
C TYR A 276 4.21 13.26 -1.83
N PRO A 277 3.87 11.96 -1.94
CA PRO A 277 4.19 10.97 -0.91
C PRO A 277 5.70 10.84 -0.68
N GLN A 278 6.11 10.81 0.59
CA GLN A 278 7.53 10.73 0.97
C GLN A 278 7.78 9.75 2.11
N TRP A 279 8.90 9.02 2.00
CA TRP A 279 9.43 8.14 3.04
C TRP A 279 10.94 8.31 3.16
N GLU A 280 11.45 8.26 4.38
CA GLU A 280 12.88 8.09 4.61
C GLU A 280 13.22 6.59 4.59
N LEU A 281 14.21 6.21 3.77
CA LEU A 281 14.83 4.90 3.89
C LEU A 281 15.77 4.93 5.08
N GLY A 282 15.67 3.95 5.95
CA GLY A 282 16.62 3.74 7.03
C GLY A 282 17.06 2.29 7.15
N ILE A 283 18.17 2.09 7.84
CA ILE A 283 18.72 0.78 8.16
C ILE A 283 19.00 0.64 9.64
N GLN A 284 18.74 -0.55 10.18
CA GLN A 284 19.37 -0.98 11.42
C GLN A 284 20.70 -1.64 11.07
N VAL A 285 21.80 -1.24 11.72
CA VAL A 285 23.13 -1.85 11.53
C VAL A 285 23.38 -2.81 12.68
N LEU A 286 23.56 -4.09 12.36
CA LEU A 286 23.49 -5.19 13.33
C LEU A 286 24.84 -5.91 13.50
N GLY A 287 25.88 -5.46 12.80
CA GLY A 287 27.17 -6.15 12.74
C GLY A 287 27.12 -7.43 11.91
N ASP A 288 28.24 -8.13 11.78
CA ASP A 288 28.31 -9.46 11.15
C ASP A 288 29.09 -10.39 12.09
N ASN A 289 28.43 -11.44 12.61
CA ASN A 289 29.01 -12.38 13.58
C ASN A 289 28.68 -13.81 13.19
N GLU A 290 29.50 -14.77 13.64
CA GLU A 290 29.40 -16.19 13.24
C GLU A 290 28.03 -16.81 13.60
N ASP A 291 27.43 -16.38 14.71
CA ASP A 291 26.13 -16.88 15.16
C ASP A 291 24.94 -16.24 14.42
N GLN A 292 25.19 -15.18 13.63
CA GLN A 292 24.16 -14.39 12.94
C GLN A 292 23.05 -13.88 13.87
N THR A 293 23.41 -13.49 15.10
CA THR A 293 22.47 -12.99 16.10
C THR A 293 22.74 -11.54 16.49
N PHE A 294 21.74 -10.85 17.02
CA PHE A 294 21.91 -9.54 17.64
C PHE A 294 21.14 -9.47 18.96
N ALA A 295 21.85 -9.20 20.06
CA ALA A 295 21.25 -9.15 21.40
C ALA A 295 20.39 -10.40 21.75
N GLY A 296 20.81 -11.58 21.29
CA GLY A 296 20.10 -12.85 21.50
C GLY A 296 18.94 -13.10 20.53
N ILE A 297 18.70 -12.22 19.56
CA ILE A 297 17.70 -12.39 18.50
C ILE A 297 18.40 -13.04 17.30
N ASP A 298 17.84 -14.14 16.82
CA ASP A 298 18.27 -14.75 15.56
C ASP A 298 17.86 -13.85 14.38
N LEU A 299 18.85 -13.34 13.64
CA LEU A 299 18.58 -12.41 12.55
C LEU A 299 18.03 -13.10 11.30
N LEU A 300 18.09 -14.43 11.23
CA LEU A 300 17.58 -15.21 10.12
C LEU A 300 16.11 -15.60 10.29
N ASP A 301 15.52 -15.34 11.46
CA ASP A 301 14.10 -15.59 11.71
C ASP A 301 13.24 -14.40 11.22
N PRO A 302 12.49 -14.56 10.12
CA PRO A 302 11.64 -13.49 9.58
C PRO A 302 10.41 -13.20 10.45
N THR A 303 10.14 -14.00 11.49
CA THR A 303 9.07 -13.74 12.46
C THR A 303 9.52 -12.84 13.61
N LYS A 304 10.80 -12.41 13.62
CA LYS A 304 11.39 -11.57 14.67
C LYS A 304 11.77 -10.17 14.16
N ILE A 305 11.45 -9.17 14.97
CA ILE A 305 12.01 -7.82 14.84
C ILE A 305 13.27 -7.68 15.67
N VAL A 306 14.12 -6.71 15.32
CA VAL A 306 15.05 -6.10 16.25
C VAL A 306 14.40 -4.80 16.76
N PRO A 307 14.02 -4.70 18.04
CA PRO A 307 13.45 -3.48 18.61
C PRO A 307 14.34 -2.26 18.35
N GLU A 308 13.74 -1.11 18.04
CA GLU A 308 14.47 0.13 17.73
C GLU A 308 15.28 0.64 18.93
N GLU A 309 14.89 0.26 20.14
CA GLU A 309 15.60 0.55 21.39
C GLU A 309 16.93 -0.22 21.50
N LEU A 310 17.07 -1.35 20.81
CA LEU A 310 18.32 -2.12 20.75
C LEU A 310 19.21 -1.69 19.57
N ALA A 311 18.60 -1.39 18.43
CA ALA A 311 19.28 -0.86 17.25
C ALA A 311 18.41 0.22 16.59
N ALA A 312 18.81 1.48 16.75
CA ALA A 312 18.09 2.59 16.14
C ALA A 312 18.14 2.53 14.61
N VAL A 313 17.03 2.90 13.96
CA VAL A 313 16.96 3.03 12.50
C VAL A 313 17.71 4.30 12.09
N GLN A 314 18.78 4.13 11.31
CA GLN A 314 19.59 5.24 10.80
C GLN A 314 19.07 5.66 9.42
N PRO A 315 18.70 6.93 9.21
CA PRO A 315 18.22 7.41 7.91
C PRO A 315 19.36 7.48 6.89
N ILE A 316 19.11 6.96 5.68
CA ILE A 316 20.10 6.84 4.60
C ILE A 316 19.68 7.48 3.27
N GLY A 317 18.42 7.88 3.15
CA GLY A 317 17.95 8.64 2.00
C GLY A 317 16.44 8.85 2.03
N ARG A 318 15.90 9.48 0.98
CA ARG A 318 14.48 9.83 0.88
C ARG A 318 13.91 9.42 -0.47
N LEU A 319 12.79 8.70 -0.43
CA LEU A 319 11.93 8.43 -1.58
C LEU A 319 10.86 9.52 -1.68
N THR A 320 10.70 10.11 -2.86
CA THR A 320 9.58 11.00 -3.20
C THR A 320 8.87 10.47 -4.45
N LEU A 321 7.58 10.19 -4.37
CA LEU A 321 6.77 9.76 -5.53
C LEU A 321 6.20 10.98 -6.24
N THR A 322 6.52 11.16 -7.51
CA THR A 322 6.33 12.43 -8.21
C THR A 322 5.42 12.35 -9.43
N ARG A 323 5.11 11.15 -9.93
CA ARG A 323 4.33 10.99 -11.17
C ARG A 323 3.51 9.71 -11.19
N ASN A 324 2.24 9.83 -11.57
CA ASN A 324 1.37 8.69 -11.86
C ASN A 324 1.84 7.95 -13.13
N PRO A 325 1.53 6.64 -13.27
CA PRO A 325 1.75 5.94 -14.54
C PRO A 325 0.86 6.54 -15.64
N ASP A 326 1.37 6.57 -16.87
CA ASP A 326 0.60 7.00 -18.05
C ASP A 326 -0.40 5.89 -18.46
N ASN A 327 -0.04 4.63 -18.26
CA ASN A 327 -0.90 3.48 -18.46
C ASN A 327 -0.73 2.44 -17.34
N TYR A 328 -1.80 2.27 -16.55
CA TYR A 328 -1.81 1.32 -15.43
C TYR A 328 -1.40 -0.10 -15.85
N PHE A 329 -1.87 -0.62 -16.99
CA PHE A 329 -1.54 -1.98 -17.41
C PHE A 329 -0.07 -2.12 -17.82
N ALA A 330 0.42 -1.23 -18.69
CA ALA A 330 1.78 -1.26 -19.20
C ALA A 330 2.86 -1.06 -18.13
N GLU A 331 2.54 -0.30 -17.08
CA GLU A 331 3.50 0.05 -16.04
C GLU A 331 3.19 -0.69 -14.73
N THR A 332 2.00 -0.51 -14.16
CA THR A 332 1.68 -1.07 -12.83
C THR A 332 1.35 -2.55 -12.86
N GLU A 333 0.61 -3.03 -13.86
CA GLU A 333 0.28 -4.46 -13.95
C GLU A 333 1.49 -5.27 -14.41
N GLN A 334 2.23 -4.77 -15.42
CA GLN A 334 3.37 -5.49 -16.02
C GLN A 334 4.70 -5.36 -15.28
N VAL A 335 4.85 -4.46 -14.30
CA VAL A 335 6.09 -4.40 -13.51
C VAL A 335 6.36 -5.74 -12.78
N ALA A 336 7.60 -6.19 -12.80
CA ALA A 336 8.10 -7.33 -12.06
C ALA A 336 9.15 -6.84 -11.05
N PHE A 337 8.86 -7.06 -9.77
CA PHE A 337 9.83 -6.88 -8.69
C PHE A 337 10.39 -8.24 -8.31
N HIS A 338 11.63 -8.32 -7.88
CA HIS A 338 12.24 -9.56 -7.44
C HIS A 338 13.34 -9.30 -6.41
N PRO A 339 13.26 -9.84 -5.17
CA PRO A 339 14.30 -9.62 -4.16
C PRO A 339 15.67 -10.24 -4.49
N GLY A 340 15.80 -11.00 -5.59
CA GLY A 340 17.10 -11.45 -6.11
C GLY A 340 17.78 -10.44 -7.04
N ASN A 341 17.09 -9.35 -7.42
CA ASN A 341 17.71 -8.23 -8.14
C ASN A 341 18.52 -7.38 -7.14
N GLN A 342 19.80 -7.71 -6.98
CA GLN A 342 20.71 -7.06 -6.05
C GLN A 342 21.78 -6.23 -6.77
N PRO A 343 22.15 -5.04 -6.25
CA PRO A 343 23.27 -4.25 -6.75
C PRO A 343 24.58 -4.70 -6.08
N PRO A 344 25.75 -4.30 -6.60
CA PRO A 344 27.02 -4.48 -5.90
C PRO A 344 26.97 -3.89 -4.48
N GLY A 345 27.53 -4.62 -3.50
CA GLY A 345 27.60 -4.17 -2.10
C GLY A 345 26.37 -4.46 -1.24
N ILE A 346 25.35 -5.15 -1.77
CA ILE A 346 24.21 -5.69 -1.02
C ILE A 346 24.02 -7.15 -1.43
N ASP A 347 23.81 -8.02 -0.44
CA ASP A 347 23.60 -9.45 -0.64
C ASP A 347 22.56 -10.00 0.35
N VAL A 348 22.14 -11.24 0.14
CA VAL A 348 21.14 -11.94 0.95
C VAL A 348 21.77 -12.62 2.17
N THR A 349 20.93 -13.14 3.06
CA THR A 349 21.33 -13.99 4.20
C THR A 349 20.73 -15.38 4.08
N ASP A 350 21.05 -16.26 5.03
CA ASP A 350 20.55 -17.63 5.09
C ASP A 350 19.10 -17.73 5.62
N ASP A 351 18.37 -16.61 5.71
CA ASP A 351 16.95 -16.57 6.06
C ASP A 351 16.16 -17.53 5.13
N PRO A 352 15.57 -18.61 5.67
CA PRO A 352 15.01 -19.69 4.85
C PRO A 352 13.76 -19.25 4.08
N LEU A 353 13.06 -18.21 4.52
CA LEU A 353 11.99 -17.60 3.76
C LEU A 353 12.53 -16.77 2.60
N LEU A 354 13.56 -15.94 2.83
CA LEU A 354 14.19 -15.15 1.77
C LEU A 354 14.72 -16.05 0.66
N GLN A 355 15.42 -17.14 1.01
CA GLN A 355 16.02 -18.07 0.05
C GLN A 355 15.01 -18.65 -0.95
N VAL A 356 13.81 -19.03 -0.50
CA VAL A 356 12.75 -19.52 -1.41
C VAL A 356 12.18 -18.39 -2.28
N ARG A 357 12.11 -17.15 -1.76
CA ARG A 357 11.68 -15.99 -2.55
C ARG A 357 12.64 -15.68 -3.70
N LEU A 358 13.93 -16.00 -3.56
CA LEU A 358 14.91 -15.84 -4.65
C LEU A 358 14.58 -16.73 -5.86
N PHE A 359 13.97 -17.89 -5.63
CA PHE A 359 13.48 -18.75 -6.71
C PHE A 359 12.13 -18.24 -7.27
N SER A 360 11.14 -18.06 -6.39
CA SER A 360 9.74 -17.92 -6.79
C SER A 360 9.45 -16.71 -7.69
N TYR A 361 10.10 -15.57 -7.42
CA TYR A 361 9.81 -14.32 -8.11
C TYR A 361 10.36 -14.29 -9.54
N GLN A 362 11.38 -15.09 -9.85
CA GLN A 362 11.87 -15.31 -11.21
C GLN A 362 10.90 -16.23 -11.97
N ASP A 363 10.53 -17.36 -11.35
CA ASP A 363 9.68 -18.40 -11.94
C ASP A 363 8.27 -17.87 -12.29
N THR A 364 7.61 -17.17 -11.36
CA THR A 364 6.22 -16.74 -11.54
C THR A 364 6.02 -15.80 -12.73
N GLN A 365 7.07 -15.11 -13.20
CA GLN A 365 6.97 -14.21 -14.36
C GLN A 365 6.80 -14.96 -15.68
N LEU A 366 7.24 -16.22 -15.76
CA LEU A 366 7.19 -17.00 -16.99
C LEU A 366 5.76 -17.17 -17.49
N THR A 367 4.80 -17.37 -16.58
CA THR A 367 3.37 -17.46 -16.92
C THR A 367 2.69 -16.11 -16.88
N ARG A 368 2.99 -15.27 -15.88
CA ARG A 368 2.34 -13.97 -15.69
C ARG A 368 2.62 -13.00 -16.84
N LEU A 369 3.86 -12.97 -17.32
CA LEU A 369 4.34 -12.04 -18.35
C LEU A 369 4.71 -12.75 -19.66
N GLY A 370 4.31 -14.01 -19.82
CA GLY A 370 4.31 -14.72 -21.09
C GLY A 370 5.67 -15.24 -21.56
N GLY A 371 6.72 -15.23 -20.73
CA GLY A 371 8.00 -15.83 -21.08
C GLY A 371 9.21 -15.26 -20.33
N PRO A 372 10.44 -15.61 -20.75
CA PRO A 372 11.66 -15.22 -20.06
C PRO A 372 12.08 -13.76 -20.31
N ASN A 373 11.54 -13.09 -21.33
CA ASN A 373 11.93 -11.74 -21.75
C ASN A 373 11.12 -10.63 -21.05
N TRP A 374 10.56 -10.90 -19.87
CA TRP A 374 9.75 -9.93 -19.11
C TRP A 374 10.56 -8.68 -18.68
N ASN A 375 11.88 -8.81 -18.59
CA ASN A 375 12.82 -7.74 -18.29
C ASN A 375 12.95 -6.72 -19.44
N GLN A 376 12.50 -7.06 -20.66
CA GLN A 376 12.57 -6.17 -21.81
C GLN A 376 11.38 -5.22 -21.91
N LEU A 377 10.29 -5.52 -21.18
CA LEU A 377 9.14 -4.65 -21.05
C LEU A 377 9.59 -3.26 -20.52
N PRO A 378 9.07 -2.14 -21.05
CA PRO A 378 9.62 -0.82 -20.78
C PRO A 378 9.79 -0.48 -19.29
N ILE A 379 8.82 -0.85 -18.44
CA ILE A 379 8.87 -0.58 -17.01
C ILE A 379 9.88 -1.46 -16.25
N ASN A 380 10.25 -2.62 -16.78
CA ASN A 380 11.19 -3.56 -16.15
C ASN A 380 12.63 -3.41 -16.63
N ARG A 381 12.83 -2.68 -17.73
CA ARG A 381 14.13 -2.51 -18.37
C ARG A 381 15.10 -1.82 -17.43
N SER A 382 16.29 -2.40 -17.28
CA SER A 382 17.40 -1.76 -16.56
C SER A 382 17.76 -0.42 -17.21
N HIS A 383 18.11 0.57 -16.40
CA HIS A 383 18.69 1.81 -16.90
C HIS A 383 20.22 1.69 -17.10
N ALA A 384 20.85 0.69 -16.49
CA ALA A 384 22.23 0.32 -16.75
C ALA A 384 22.33 -0.48 -18.07
N PRO A 385 23.46 -0.40 -18.81
CA PRO A 385 23.65 -1.17 -20.04
C PRO A 385 23.53 -2.68 -19.81
N VAL A 386 22.69 -3.35 -20.61
CA VAL A 386 22.55 -4.82 -20.59
C VAL A 386 23.32 -5.40 -21.79
N ASN A 387 24.39 -6.12 -21.49
CA ASN A 387 25.25 -6.77 -22.50
C ASN A 387 25.44 -8.24 -22.14
N ASP A 388 24.35 -9.00 -22.20
CA ASP A 388 24.35 -10.43 -21.85
C ASP A 388 24.48 -11.34 -23.09
N MET A 389 24.51 -12.65 -22.82
CA MET A 389 24.55 -13.71 -23.82
C MET A 389 23.27 -14.54 -23.90
N LEU A 390 22.18 -14.08 -23.29
CA LEU A 390 20.86 -14.72 -23.35
C LEU A 390 20.22 -14.42 -24.71
N ARG A 391 19.54 -15.39 -25.33
CA ARG A 391 18.96 -15.23 -26.67
C ARG A 391 17.57 -15.87 -26.76
N ASP A 392 16.84 -15.48 -27.79
CA ASP A 392 15.53 -16.01 -28.18
C ASP A 392 14.45 -15.80 -27.09
N GLY A 393 13.59 -16.80 -26.85
CA GLY A 393 12.47 -16.71 -25.91
C GLY A 393 11.24 -16.00 -26.46
N TYR A 394 10.07 -16.28 -25.88
CA TYR A 394 8.81 -15.62 -26.26
C TYR A 394 8.89 -14.11 -26.02
N GLY A 395 8.34 -13.32 -26.93
CA GLY A 395 8.25 -11.86 -26.77
C GLY A 395 9.57 -11.09 -26.81
N GLN A 396 10.64 -11.67 -27.39
CA GLN A 396 11.92 -11.02 -27.63
C GLN A 396 11.74 -9.69 -28.41
N GLN A 397 12.19 -8.59 -27.83
CA GLN A 397 12.04 -7.22 -28.34
C GLN A 397 13.37 -6.46 -28.48
N ASP A 398 14.46 -6.96 -27.88
CA ASP A 398 15.76 -6.31 -27.95
C ASP A 398 16.55 -6.76 -29.19
N ASP A 399 17.32 -5.84 -29.76
CA ASP A 399 18.18 -6.09 -30.91
C ASP A 399 19.53 -6.67 -30.47
N HIS A 400 19.60 -8.00 -30.46
CA HIS A 400 20.80 -8.74 -30.09
C HIS A 400 21.81 -8.79 -31.24
N VAL A 401 22.55 -7.71 -31.44
CA VAL A 401 23.62 -7.64 -32.43
C VAL A 401 24.86 -8.43 -31.97
N GLY A 402 25.53 -9.10 -32.91
CA GLY A 402 26.80 -9.79 -32.64
C GLY A 402 26.84 -11.24 -33.13
N LYS A 403 28.04 -11.84 -33.14
CA LYS A 403 28.27 -13.19 -33.71
C LYS A 403 28.36 -14.31 -32.66
N ALA A 404 28.66 -13.99 -31.40
CA ALA A 404 28.96 -14.99 -30.36
C ALA A 404 28.05 -14.82 -29.13
N PRO A 405 26.99 -15.64 -28.98
CA PRO A 405 26.19 -15.70 -27.76
C PRO A 405 26.79 -16.70 -26.74
N TYR A 406 28.12 -16.73 -26.58
CA TYR A 406 28.81 -17.64 -25.66
C TYR A 406 30.20 -17.12 -25.24
N GLN A 407 30.70 -17.62 -24.11
CA GLN A 407 32.09 -17.44 -23.67
C GLN A 407 32.79 -18.79 -23.40
N PRO A 408 34.13 -18.84 -23.54
CA PRO A 408 34.95 -17.83 -24.21
C PRO A 408 34.71 -17.84 -25.73
N ASN A 409 34.91 -16.70 -26.41
CA ASN A 409 34.80 -16.62 -27.87
C ASN A 409 35.93 -15.76 -28.48
N SER A 410 36.37 -16.10 -29.69
CA SER A 410 37.35 -15.30 -30.46
C SER A 410 36.72 -14.50 -31.60
N ILE A 411 35.55 -14.94 -32.10
CA ILE A 411 34.88 -14.35 -33.27
C ILE A 411 34.29 -12.96 -33.00
N ALA A 412 34.08 -12.61 -31.73
CA ALA A 412 33.71 -11.27 -31.28
C ALA A 412 34.80 -10.65 -30.37
N GLY A 413 36.04 -11.14 -30.45
CA GLY A 413 37.17 -10.61 -29.68
C GLY A 413 37.07 -10.80 -28.17
N GLY A 414 36.26 -11.75 -27.70
CA GLY A 414 36.04 -12.02 -26.26
C GLY A 414 34.92 -11.20 -25.63
N CYS A 415 34.30 -10.26 -26.35
CA CYS A 415 33.20 -9.45 -25.83
C CYS A 415 31.87 -10.22 -25.72
N PRO A 416 30.96 -9.75 -24.83
CA PRO A 416 31.23 -8.88 -23.66
C PRO A 416 32.24 -9.52 -22.70
N PHE A 417 33.12 -8.73 -22.07
CA PHE A 417 34.11 -9.22 -21.09
C PHE A 417 33.50 -9.37 -19.69
N THR A 418 34.10 -10.21 -18.84
CA THR A 418 33.79 -10.22 -17.40
C THR A 418 34.38 -8.99 -16.71
N ALA A 419 33.65 -8.39 -15.77
CA ALA A 419 34.11 -7.27 -14.96
C ALA A 419 34.99 -7.74 -13.78
N GLY A 420 35.92 -6.90 -13.33
CA GLY A 420 36.69 -7.10 -12.11
C GLY A 420 36.34 -6.08 -11.03
N ASN A 421 37.08 -6.10 -9.92
CA ASN A 421 36.84 -5.19 -8.79
C ASN A 421 36.99 -3.71 -9.16
N ALA A 422 37.88 -3.38 -10.10
CA ALA A 422 38.08 -2.00 -10.56
C ALA A 422 36.86 -1.45 -11.31
N GLU A 423 36.02 -2.33 -11.86
CA GLU A 423 34.79 -2.02 -12.58
C GLU A 423 33.53 -2.19 -11.73
N HIS A 424 33.65 -2.28 -10.40
CA HIS A 424 32.51 -2.45 -9.48
C HIS A 424 31.65 -3.69 -9.79
N ALA A 425 32.30 -4.80 -10.14
CA ALA A 425 31.60 -6.06 -10.41
C ALA A 425 30.70 -6.48 -9.22
N PHE A 426 29.52 -7.03 -9.55
CA PHE A 426 28.73 -7.78 -8.58
C PHE A 426 29.55 -8.99 -8.12
N THR A 427 29.63 -9.19 -6.81
CA THR A 427 30.33 -10.31 -6.19
C THR A 427 29.45 -10.91 -5.13
N ASP A 428 29.21 -12.22 -5.21
CA ASP A 428 28.66 -12.97 -4.09
C ASP A 428 29.59 -12.79 -2.89
N LEU A 429 29.05 -12.36 -1.75
CA LEU A 429 29.89 -12.09 -0.59
C LEU A 429 30.48 -13.40 -0.05
N PRO A 430 31.79 -13.46 0.27
CA PRO A 430 32.43 -14.69 0.72
C PRO A 430 32.06 -15.01 2.18
N VAL A 431 30.83 -15.46 2.40
CA VAL A 431 30.31 -15.87 3.70
C VAL A 431 30.74 -17.30 4.01
N LYS A 432 31.31 -17.50 5.20
CA LYS A 432 31.70 -18.84 5.68
C LYS A 432 30.45 -19.62 6.08
N VAL A 433 30.20 -20.73 5.39
CA VAL A 433 29.17 -21.71 5.78
C VAL A 433 29.77 -22.68 6.80
N PRO A 434 29.22 -22.80 8.02
CA PRO A 434 29.71 -23.77 9.01
C PRO A 434 29.58 -25.22 8.52
N GLU A 435 30.49 -26.10 8.96
CA GLU A 435 30.39 -27.54 8.68
C GLU A 435 29.12 -28.11 9.33
N SER A 436 28.27 -28.76 8.53
CA SER A 436 26.97 -29.27 8.99
C SER A 436 26.51 -30.47 8.15
N VAL A 437 25.33 -31.01 8.48
CA VAL A 437 24.66 -32.08 7.73
C VAL A 437 23.45 -31.54 6.98
N ARG A 438 23.17 -32.08 5.79
CA ARG A 438 21.94 -31.75 5.06
C ARG A 438 20.73 -32.34 5.79
N ASN A 439 19.87 -31.49 6.33
CA ASN A 439 18.65 -31.87 7.06
C ASN A 439 17.44 -31.02 6.62
N ARG A 440 16.31 -31.20 7.29
CA ARG A 440 15.06 -30.43 7.11
C ARG A 440 14.56 -30.02 8.49
N GLU A 441 15.34 -29.17 9.15
CA GLU A 441 15.12 -28.73 10.53
C GLU A 441 15.39 -27.23 10.60
N LEU A 442 14.62 -26.53 11.43
CA LEU A 442 14.93 -25.15 11.84
C LEU A 442 15.75 -25.19 13.13
N PRO A 443 16.59 -24.18 13.39
CA PRO A 443 17.33 -24.11 14.64
C PRO A 443 16.38 -23.85 15.82
N SER A 444 16.76 -24.30 17.03
CA SER A 444 15.92 -24.09 18.22
C SER A 444 15.76 -22.62 18.60
N SER A 445 16.61 -21.72 18.10
CA SER A 445 16.46 -20.27 18.23
C SER A 445 15.15 -19.73 17.63
N PHE A 446 14.54 -20.49 16.71
CA PHE A 446 13.29 -20.12 16.05
C PHE A 446 12.05 -20.55 16.86
N GLU A 447 12.19 -21.39 17.89
CA GLU A 447 11.05 -21.99 18.63
C GLU A 447 10.29 -21.00 19.54
N ASP A 448 10.85 -19.82 19.81
CA ASP A 448 10.14 -18.77 20.57
C ASP A 448 9.12 -18.06 19.71
N HIS A 449 7.85 -18.40 19.90
CA HIS A 449 6.74 -17.86 19.11
C HIS A 449 5.89 -16.82 19.86
N PHE A 450 6.16 -16.54 21.14
CA PHE A 450 5.24 -15.80 22.01
C PHE A 450 5.83 -14.58 22.69
N SER A 451 7.16 -14.49 22.87
CA SER A 451 7.77 -13.36 23.57
C SER A 451 7.59 -12.03 22.83
N GLN A 452 7.83 -11.98 21.51
CA GLN A 452 7.66 -10.77 20.71
C GLN A 452 6.19 -10.39 20.46
N PRO A 453 5.24 -11.32 20.19
CA PRO A 453 3.82 -10.98 20.22
C PRO A 453 3.40 -10.35 21.55
N ARG A 454 3.87 -10.88 22.68
CA ARG A 454 3.59 -10.30 24.00
C ARG A 454 4.20 -8.91 24.16
N MET A 455 5.44 -8.71 23.73
CA MET A 455 6.08 -7.38 23.66
C MET A 455 5.21 -6.41 22.84
N PHE A 456 4.80 -6.79 21.64
CA PHE A 456 3.96 -5.97 20.77
C PHE A 456 2.66 -5.58 21.48
N TRP A 457 1.92 -6.55 22.04
CA TRP A 457 0.68 -6.30 22.79
C TRP A 457 0.87 -5.31 23.94
N LYS A 458 1.93 -5.49 24.75
CA LYS A 458 2.25 -4.61 25.88
C LYS A 458 2.68 -3.20 25.43
N SER A 459 3.09 -3.05 24.17
CA SER A 459 3.49 -1.76 23.57
C SER A 459 2.31 -0.94 23.06
N MET A 460 1.13 -1.55 22.94
CA MET A 460 -0.06 -0.89 22.41
C MET A 460 -0.71 0.03 23.46
N THR A 461 -1.17 1.19 23.02
CA THR A 461 -2.02 2.07 23.84
C THR A 461 -3.40 1.43 24.07
N ALA A 462 -4.15 1.92 25.07
CA ALA A 462 -5.47 1.39 25.36
C ALA A 462 -6.46 1.41 24.15
N PRO A 463 -6.51 2.46 23.31
CA PRO A 463 -7.29 2.39 22.06
C PRO A 463 -6.85 1.27 21.12
N GLU A 464 -5.55 1.13 20.87
CA GLU A 464 -4.99 0.09 20.00
C GLU A 464 -5.28 -1.32 20.53
N GLN A 465 -5.10 -1.55 21.84
CA GLN A 465 -5.44 -2.83 22.48
C GLN A 465 -6.92 -3.20 22.30
N ARG A 466 -7.83 -2.23 22.45
CA ARG A 466 -9.27 -2.48 22.20
C ARG A 466 -9.56 -2.83 20.75
N HIS A 467 -8.87 -2.19 19.79
CA HIS A 467 -9.06 -2.48 18.38
C HIS A 467 -8.55 -3.87 18.01
N ILE A 468 -7.40 -4.29 18.58
CA ILE A 468 -6.88 -5.65 18.43
C ILE A 468 -7.87 -6.69 18.98
N ILE A 469 -8.38 -6.49 20.21
CA ILE A 469 -9.41 -7.36 20.78
C ILE A 469 -10.62 -7.44 19.84
N ALA A 470 -11.14 -6.29 19.41
CA ALA A 470 -12.30 -6.24 18.52
C ALA A 470 -12.06 -6.94 17.17
N ALA A 471 -10.84 -6.85 16.62
CA ALA A 471 -10.46 -7.52 15.39
C ALA A 471 -10.45 -9.04 15.55
N TYR A 472 -9.77 -9.58 16.59
CA TYR A 472 -9.81 -11.02 16.88
C TYR A 472 -11.23 -11.51 17.13
N SER A 473 -12.02 -10.78 17.93
CA SER A 473 -13.42 -11.14 18.20
C SER A 473 -14.27 -11.15 16.93
N PHE A 474 -14.08 -10.18 16.04
CA PHE A 474 -14.80 -10.11 14.77
C PHE A 474 -14.42 -11.28 13.85
N GLU A 475 -13.12 -11.54 13.68
CA GLU A 475 -12.64 -12.57 12.76
C GLU A 475 -12.97 -13.98 13.25
N LEU A 476 -12.62 -14.31 14.48
CA LEU A 476 -12.95 -15.61 15.09
C LEU A 476 -14.47 -15.79 15.24
N GLY A 477 -15.23 -14.71 15.41
CA GLY A 477 -16.69 -14.75 15.42
C GLY A 477 -17.30 -15.15 14.07
N LYS A 478 -16.55 -15.06 12.96
CA LYS A 478 -16.94 -15.58 11.65
C LYS A 478 -16.54 -17.04 11.42
N CYS A 479 -15.65 -17.60 12.25
CA CYS A 479 -15.30 -19.01 12.17
C CYS A 479 -16.48 -19.89 12.61
N ARG A 480 -16.73 -20.98 11.87
CA ARG A 480 -17.82 -21.91 12.17
C ARG A 480 -17.38 -23.01 13.12
N GLU A 481 -16.20 -23.57 12.92
CA GLU A 481 -15.66 -24.62 13.78
C GLU A 481 -15.27 -24.07 15.16
N GLN A 482 -15.84 -24.64 16.22
CA GLN A 482 -15.55 -24.21 17.59
C GLN A 482 -14.11 -24.55 18.02
N ALA A 483 -13.62 -25.73 17.65
CA ALA A 483 -12.27 -26.17 17.99
C ALA A 483 -11.16 -25.24 17.43
N ILE A 484 -11.42 -24.52 16.33
CA ILE A 484 -10.50 -23.49 15.83
C ILE A 484 -10.44 -22.31 16.80
N ARG A 485 -11.62 -21.82 17.23
CA ARG A 485 -11.73 -20.70 18.17
C ARG A 485 -11.06 -21.02 19.50
N GLU A 486 -11.30 -22.23 20.05
CA GLU A 486 -10.69 -22.69 21.30
C GLU A 486 -9.16 -22.82 21.20
N ARG A 487 -8.64 -23.39 20.10
CA ARG A 487 -7.19 -23.47 19.88
C ARG A 487 -6.55 -22.09 19.77
N GLN A 488 -7.18 -21.16 19.04
CA GLN A 488 -6.65 -19.80 18.95
C GLN A 488 -6.70 -19.08 20.30
N LEU A 489 -7.72 -19.31 21.13
CA LEU A 489 -7.75 -18.78 22.51
C LEU A 489 -6.58 -19.34 23.35
N ALA A 490 -6.17 -20.60 23.16
CA ALA A 490 -4.99 -21.14 23.82
C ALA A 490 -3.69 -20.42 23.38
N CYS A 491 -3.54 -20.12 22.08
CA CYS A 491 -2.44 -19.30 21.59
C CYS A 491 -2.46 -17.89 22.19
N LEU A 492 -3.64 -17.25 22.25
CA LEU A 492 -3.78 -15.92 22.86
C LEU A 492 -3.48 -15.93 24.36
N ALA A 493 -3.84 -17.00 25.08
CA ALA A 493 -3.52 -17.15 26.50
C ALA A 493 -1.99 -17.16 26.72
N GLN A 494 -1.24 -17.79 25.81
CA GLN A 494 0.22 -17.82 25.83
C GLN A 494 0.87 -16.46 25.48
N ILE A 495 0.12 -15.54 24.86
CA ILE A 495 0.56 -14.16 24.58
C ILE A 495 0.22 -13.25 25.76
N ASP A 496 -1.06 -13.14 26.12
CA ASP A 496 -1.52 -12.29 27.22
C ASP A 496 -2.92 -12.70 27.74
N PRO A 497 -3.08 -12.89 29.07
CA PRO A 497 -4.35 -13.29 29.67
C PRO A 497 -5.48 -12.27 29.45
N VAL A 498 -5.19 -10.97 29.42
CA VAL A 498 -6.24 -9.94 29.25
C VAL A 498 -6.76 -9.95 27.81
N LEU A 499 -5.85 -10.07 26.83
CA LEU A 499 -6.22 -10.25 25.43
C LEU A 499 -7.10 -11.50 25.25
N CYS A 500 -6.65 -12.65 25.76
CA CYS A 500 -7.39 -13.90 25.66
C CYS A 500 -8.76 -13.81 26.33
N GLN A 501 -8.82 -13.31 27.57
CA GLN A 501 -10.06 -13.15 28.32
C GLN A 501 -11.08 -12.31 27.56
N LYS A 502 -10.67 -11.15 27.03
CA LYS A 502 -11.59 -10.24 26.34
C LYS A 502 -12.09 -10.81 25.02
N VAL A 503 -11.25 -11.54 24.30
CA VAL A 503 -11.67 -12.23 23.08
C VAL A 503 -12.62 -13.39 23.41
N ALA A 504 -12.33 -14.19 24.43
CA ALA A 504 -13.18 -15.30 24.88
C ALA A 504 -14.57 -14.81 25.33
N GLU A 505 -14.63 -13.72 26.12
CA GLU A 505 -15.88 -13.05 26.52
C GLU A 505 -16.74 -12.69 25.30
N ALA A 506 -16.14 -12.11 24.25
CA ALA A 506 -16.85 -11.73 23.03
C ALA A 506 -17.33 -12.94 22.20
N LEU A 507 -16.62 -14.06 22.27
CA LEU A 507 -16.99 -15.32 21.60
C LEU A 507 -17.97 -16.17 22.43
N GLY A 508 -18.23 -15.81 23.69
CA GLY A 508 -19.05 -16.61 24.61
C GLY A 508 -18.38 -17.92 25.03
N LEU A 509 -17.05 -17.93 25.12
CA LEU A 509 -16.22 -19.08 25.50
C LEU A 509 -15.47 -18.82 26.81
N GLU A 510 -15.01 -19.89 27.46
CA GLU A 510 -14.10 -19.77 28.60
C GLU A 510 -12.68 -19.49 28.12
N ALA A 511 -11.98 -18.56 28.78
CA ALA A 511 -10.59 -18.30 28.50
C ALA A 511 -9.71 -19.40 29.11
N PRO A 512 -8.89 -20.11 28.33
CA PRO A 512 -7.94 -21.06 28.88
C PRO A 512 -6.81 -20.36 29.63
N GLU A 513 -6.21 -21.07 30.59
CA GLU A 513 -4.93 -20.68 31.19
C GLU A 513 -3.79 -20.92 30.18
N PRO A 514 -2.69 -20.14 30.25
CA PRO A 514 -1.52 -20.39 29.41
C PRO A 514 -0.93 -21.79 29.70
N ALA A 515 -0.47 -22.48 28.66
CA ALA A 515 0.11 -23.81 28.78
C ALA A 515 1.50 -23.78 29.42
N GLU A 516 2.24 -22.68 29.22
CA GLU A 516 3.57 -22.44 29.77
C GLU A 516 3.60 -21.08 30.47
N PRO A 517 4.52 -20.86 31.44
CA PRO A 517 4.71 -19.55 32.05
C PRO A 517 4.93 -18.46 30.99
N LEU A 518 4.25 -17.31 31.15
CA LEU A 518 4.39 -16.19 30.23
C LEU A 518 5.80 -15.63 30.27
N ASP A 519 6.34 -15.30 29.10
CA ASP A 519 7.66 -14.70 28.98
C ASP A 519 7.60 -13.18 29.09
N ASP A 520 7.95 -12.66 30.27
CA ASP A 520 8.03 -11.23 30.54
C ASP A 520 9.46 -10.66 30.43
N ARG A 521 10.40 -11.37 29.79
CA ARG A 521 11.79 -10.90 29.64
C ARG A 521 11.96 -9.69 28.73
N LEU A 522 10.99 -9.47 27.85
CA LEU A 522 11.01 -8.41 26.83
C LEU A 522 10.22 -7.19 27.32
N GLU A 523 10.90 -6.05 27.40
CA GLU A 523 10.28 -4.76 27.70
C GLU A 523 9.42 -4.26 26.53
N PRO A 524 8.30 -3.57 26.77
CA PRO A 524 7.53 -2.93 25.70
C PRO A 524 8.39 -1.97 24.86
N SER A 525 8.13 -1.94 23.55
CA SER A 525 8.79 -1.06 22.58
C SER A 525 7.81 0.02 22.10
N PRO A 526 7.88 1.26 22.63
CA PRO A 526 7.01 2.36 22.22
C PRO A 526 7.06 2.69 20.72
N ALA A 527 8.11 2.30 20.01
CA ALA A 527 8.22 2.48 18.56
C ALA A 527 7.15 1.72 17.76
N LEU A 528 6.57 0.65 18.32
CA LEU A 528 5.59 -0.19 17.63
C LEU A 528 4.19 0.46 17.56
N SER A 529 3.84 1.28 18.55
CA SER A 529 2.57 2.03 18.57
C SER A 529 2.56 3.13 17.51
N GLN A 530 1.41 3.31 16.85
CA GLN A 530 1.21 4.41 15.89
C GLN A 530 0.61 5.67 16.55
N LEU A 531 0.25 5.60 17.83
CA LEU A 531 -0.39 6.71 18.55
C LEU A 531 0.59 7.46 19.46
N GLY A 532 0.19 8.66 19.90
CA GLY A 532 0.96 9.47 20.84
C GLY A 532 1.93 10.48 20.22
N ARG A 533 1.98 10.57 18.89
CA ARG A 533 2.76 11.57 18.13
C ARG A 533 1.82 12.47 17.32
N SER A 534 2.34 13.62 16.90
CA SER A 534 1.65 14.53 15.97
C SER A 534 2.44 14.61 14.67
N TRP A 535 1.72 14.65 13.55
CA TRP A 535 2.29 14.59 12.21
C TRP A 535 1.76 15.72 11.31
N PRO A 536 2.43 16.00 10.17
CA PRO A 536 1.92 16.94 9.18
C PRO A 536 0.54 16.53 8.64
N VAL A 537 -0.26 17.51 8.25
CA VAL A 537 -1.65 17.31 7.76
C VAL A 537 -1.74 17.29 6.23
N ASP A 538 -0.61 17.29 5.54
CA ASP A 538 -0.52 17.42 4.09
C ASP A 538 -1.31 16.30 3.36
N GLY A 539 -2.14 16.71 2.43
CA GLY A 539 -3.02 15.85 1.64
C GLY A 539 -4.21 15.26 2.42
N ARG A 540 -4.54 15.75 3.62
CA ARG A 540 -5.78 15.39 4.32
C ARG A 540 -6.99 16.02 3.63
N LYS A 541 -8.11 15.30 3.56
CA LYS A 541 -9.36 15.78 2.94
C LYS A 541 -10.31 16.33 4.01
N VAL A 542 -10.80 17.55 3.81
CA VAL A 542 -11.74 18.23 4.73
C VAL A 542 -13.06 18.48 4.01
N ALA A 543 -14.14 17.82 4.45
CA ALA A 543 -15.48 18.13 3.95
C ALA A 543 -15.92 19.49 4.48
N VAL A 544 -16.24 20.41 3.57
CA VAL A 544 -16.75 21.75 3.86
C VAL A 544 -18.23 21.75 3.48
N ILE A 545 -19.11 21.69 4.47
CA ILE A 545 -20.55 21.67 4.27
C ILE A 545 -21.02 23.09 3.98
N VAL A 546 -21.61 23.29 2.81
CA VAL A 546 -22.05 24.61 2.32
C VAL A 546 -23.55 24.61 2.01
N ASP A 547 -24.14 25.81 2.09
CA ASP A 547 -25.49 26.08 1.62
C ASP A 547 -25.40 26.83 0.27
N PRO A 548 -25.81 26.22 -0.86
CA PRO A 548 -25.77 26.84 -2.18
C PRO A 548 -26.57 28.15 -2.30
N ASP A 549 -27.54 28.37 -1.39
CA ASP A 549 -28.43 29.53 -1.42
C ASP A 549 -27.97 30.64 -0.44
N GLU A 550 -26.92 30.39 0.36
CA GLU A 550 -26.31 31.35 1.28
C GLU A 550 -25.07 32.03 0.65
N ASP A 551 -25.00 33.36 0.73
CA ASP A 551 -23.79 34.12 0.37
C ASP A 551 -22.79 34.16 1.54
N ASP A 552 -22.00 33.09 1.67
CA ASP A 552 -20.95 32.99 2.69
C ASP A 552 -19.67 33.72 2.24
N GLN A 553 -19.53 34.97 2.69
CA GLN A 553 -18.36 35.82 2.37
C GLN A 553 -17.03 35.31 2.94
N ASP A 554 -17.06 34.40 3.93
CA ASP A 554 -15.86 33.83 4.53
C ASP A 554 -15.41 32.53 3.84
N LEU A 555 -16.28 31.90 3.03
CA LEU A 555 -15.99 30.65 2.34
C LEU A 555 -14.71 30.71 1.47
N PRO A 556 -14.48 31.72 0.58
CA PRO A 556 -13.23 31.80 -0.18
C PRO A 556 -11.97 31.83 0.69
N ARG A 557 -12.03 32.53 1.83
CA ARG A 557 -10.90 32.63 2.77
C ARG A 557 -10.67 31.31 3.48
N LEU A 558 -11.74 30.60 3.87
CA LEU A 558 -11.67 29.28 4.47
C LEU A 558 -11.04 28.27 3.52
N LEU A 559 -11.52 28.19 2.28
CA LEU A 559 -10.99 27.26 1.27
C LEU A 559 -9.50 27.52 1.01
N LYS A 560 -9.14 28.81 0.86
CA LYS A 560 -7.74 29.22 0.70
C LYS A 560 -6.90 28.79 1.91
N ALA A 561 -7.38 28.99 3.14
CA ALA A 561 -6.65 28.61 4.34
C ALA A 561 -6.46 27.08 4.47
N ILE A 562 -7.43 26.28 4.05
CA ILE A 562 -7.29 24.81 4.00
C ILE A 562 -6.19 24.43 2.99
N THR A 563 -6.21 25.01 1.79
CA THR A 563 -5.19 24.75 0.76
C THR A 563 -3.80 25.25 1.15
N GLU A 564 -3.68 26.42 1.78
CA GLU A 564 -2.40 26.95 2.29
C GLU A 564 -1.81 26.09 3.42
N ALA A 565 -2.63 25.29 4.11
CA ALA A 565 -2.21 24.27 5.06
C ALA A 565 -1.93 22.89 4.41
N SER A 566 -1.77 22.84 3.08
CA SER A 566 -1.57 21.63 2.28
C SER A 566 -2.70 20.59 2.36
N MET A 567 -3.90 20.98 2.78
CA MET A 567 -5.08 20.09 2.84
C MET A 567 -6.00 20.31 1.64
N THR A 568 -6.85 19.33 1.34
CA THR A 568 -7.81 19.38 0.24
C THR A 568 -9.21 19.69 0.76
N PRO A 569 -9.76 20.90 0.50
CA PRO A 569 -11.15 21.20 0.83
C PRO A 569 -12.09 20.57 -0.19
N VAL A 570 -13.06 19.78 0.26
CA VAL A 570 -14.12 19.18 -0.57
C VAL A 570 -15.44 19.86 -0.23
N LEU A 571 -16.02 20.60 -1.19
CA LEU A 571 -17.32 21.25 -1.05
C LEU A 571 -18.43 20.22 -1.15
N VAL A 572 -19.20 20.09 -0.07
CA VAL A 572 -20.34 19.17 0.01
C VAL A 572 -21.62 19.95 0.25
N ALA A 573 -22.64 19.71 -0.57
CA ALA A 573 -23.89 20.48 -0.54
C ALA A 573 -25.14 19.60 -0.80
N PRO A 574 -26.36 20.13 -0.62
CA PRO A 574 -27.60 19.40 -0.97
C PRO A 574 -27.69 19.07 -2.47
N ARG A 575 -27.16 19.95 -3.32
CA ARG A 575 -27.23 19.83 -4.78
C ARG A 575 -25.93 20.32 -5.42
N GLY A 576 -25.67 19.87 -6.65
CA GLY A 576 -24.57 20.38 -7.45
C GLY A 576 -24.76 21.86 -7.83
N GLY A 577 -23.77 22.42 -8.53
CA GLY A 577 -23.75 23.82 -8.94
C GLY A 577 -22.40 24.45 -8.62
N ALA A 578 -22.39 25.76 -8.42
CA ALA A 578 -21.20 26.49 -8.00
C ALA A 578 -21.57 27.48 -6.90
N ILE A 579 -20.66 27.65 -5.94
CA ILE A 579 -20.73 28.65 -4.88
C ILE A 579 -19.38 29.35 -4.79
N ALA A 580 -19.40 30.67 -4.59
CA ALA A 580 -18.19 31.48 -4.48
C ALA A 580 -17.16 31.25 -5.62
N GLY A 581 -17.64 30.98 -6.84
CA GLY A 581 -16.81 30.76 -8.03
C GLY A 581 -16.16 29.37 -8.13
N ARG A 582 -16.48 28.43 -7.23
CA ARG A 582 -16.00 27.04 -7.26
C ARG A 582 -17.17 26.08 -7.47
N THR A 583 -16.96 25.05 -8.27
CA THR A 583 -17.93 23.96 -8.46
C THR A 583 -18.07 23.17 -7.16
N ILE A 584 -19.29 22.78 -6.81
CA ILE A 584 -19.55 21.83 -5.72
C ILE A 584 -18.91 20.48 -6.12
N ASP A 585 -18.06 19.95 -5.25
CA ASP A 585 -17.33 18.72 -5.52
C ASP A 585 -18.27 17.51 -5.37
N GLU A 586 -19.08 17.48 -4.31
CA GLU A 586 -19.99 16.36 -4.01
C GLU A 586 -21.35 16.83 -3.47
N THR A 587 -22.39 16.03 -3.67
CA THR A 587 -23.69 16.26 -3.02
C THR A 587 -23.85 15.36 -1.80
N PHE A 588 -24.83 15.64 -0.93
CA PHE A 588 -25.17 14.73 0.16
C PHE A 588 -25.56 13.32 -0.31
N ALA A 589 -25.97 13.16 -1.57
CA ALA A 589 -26.26 11.85 -2.16
C ALA A 589 -25.00 11.08 -2.61
N THR A 590 -23.91 11.78 -2.92
CA THR A 590 -22.67 11.17 -3.44
C THR A 590 -21.57 11.11 -2.41
N ALA A 591 -21.62 11.94 -1.38
CA ALA A 591 -20.61 12.03 -0.33
C ALA A 591 -20.83 11.02 0.79
N ARG A 592 -19.74 10.47 1.33
CA ARG A 592 -19.74 9.62 2.51
C ARG A 592 -18.71 10.08 3.54
N SER A 593 -19.09 10.00 4.82
CA SER A 593 -18.23 10.40 5.96
C SER A 593 -16.82 9.78 5.91
N VAL A 594 -16.71 8.58 5.36
CA VAL A 594 -15.48 7.79 5.31
C VAL A 594 -14.45 8.29 4.28
N GLU A 595 -14.86 9.17 3.36
CA GLU A 595 -13.98 9.75 2.33
C GLU A 595 -13.16 10.95 2.85
N PHE A 596 -13.51 11.46 4.03
CA PHE A 596 -12.92 12.67 4.61
C PHE A 596 -12.15 12.38 5.91
N ASP A 597 -11.17 13.21 6.23
CA ASP A 597 -10.44 13.16 7.50
C ASP A 597 -11.11 14.03 8.59
N ALA A 598 -11.76 15.12 8.18
CA ALA A 598 -12.55 15.99 9.04
C ALA A 598 -13.76 16.57 8.28
N ILE A 599 -14.73 17.07 9.05
CA ILE A 599 -15.89 17.79 8.54
C ILE A 599 -15.99 19.16 9.21
N VAL A 600 -16.24 20.20 8.41
CA VAL A 600 -16.47 21.56 8.88
C VAL A 600 -17.77 22.11 8.31
N VAL A 601 -18.62 22.69 9.16
CA VAL A 601 -19.92 23.22 8.76
C VAL A 601 -19.82 24.73 8.52
N SER A 602 -19.86 25.12 7.25
CA SER A 602 -19.76 26.52 6.78
C SER A 602 -21.12 27.13 6.47
N GLY A 603 -22.10 26.35 6.02
CA GLY A 603 -23.47 26.80 5.74
C GLY A 603 -24.52 26.15 6.63
N ASN A 604 -25.77 26.61 6.51
CA ASN A 604 -26.95 25.99 7.13
C ASN A 604 -27.92 25.46 6.06
N PRO A 605 -27.50 24.47 5.25
CA PRO A 605 -28.27 24.05 4.08
C PRO A 605 -29.65 23.52 4.46
N THR A 606 -30.67 23.93 3.71
CA THR A 606 -31.95 23.24 3.74
C THR A 606 -31.80 21.82 3.18
N PRO A 607 -32.62 20.85 3.64
CA PRO A 607 -32.66 19.52 3.04
C PRO A 607 -32.83 19.60 1.51
N ALA A 608 -32.13 18.75 0.77
CA ALA A 608 -32.32 18.71 -0.68
C ALA A 608 -33.73 18.23 -1.05
N ASP A 609 -34.18 18.59 -2.25
CA ASP A 609 -35.50 18.20 -2.76
C ASP A 609 -35.70 16.67 -2.82
N ASP A 610 -34.61 15.92 -2.98
CA ASP A 610 -34.57 14.46 -3.00
C ASP A 610 -34.38 13.84 -1.60
N ALA A 611 -34.28 14.67 -0.55
CA ALA A 611 -34.20 14.20 0.82
C ALA A 611 -35.53 13.54 1.20
N THR A 612 -35.58 12.22 1.04
CA THR A 612 -36.68 11.46 1.60
C THR A 612 -36.60 11.55 3.13
N PRO A 613 -37.71 11.82 3.84
CA PRO A 613 -37.73 11.64 5.29
C PRO A 613 -37.18 10.24 5.60
N SER A 614 -36.24 10.17 6.56
CA SER A 614 -35.36 9.00 6.69
C SER A 614 -36.14 7.70 6.69
N LEU A 615 -35.56 6.63 6.14
CA LEU A 615 -36.09 5.27 6.33
C LEU A 615 -36.19 4.89 7.84
N ASP A 616 -35.55 5.67 8.71
CA ASP A 616 -35.61 5.59 10.18
C ASP A 616 -36.81 6.34 10.80
N GLN A 617 -37.49 7.21 10.06
CA GLN A 617 -38.79 7.73 10.46
C GLN A 617 -39.83 6.61 10.30
N LYS A 618 -40.70 6.44 11.29
CA LYS A 618 -41.82 5.49 11.18
C LYS A 618 -42.54 5.75 9.86
N ALA A 619 -42.68 4.74 9.01
CA ALA A 619 -43.35 4.87 7.71
C ALA A 619 -44.70 5.60 7.89
N GLY A 620 -44.83 6.79 7.29
CA GLY A 620 -46.03 7.64 7.40
C GLY A 620 -46.00 8.73 8.47
N ALA A 621 -44.92 8.90 9.23
CA ALA A 621 -44.71 10.10 10.05
C ALA A 621 -44.36 11.30 9.14
N PRO A 622 -44.84 12.52 9.45
CA PRO A 622 -44.43 13.71 8.72
C PRO A 622 -42.92 13.93 8.90
N ALA A 623 -42.25 14.38 7.84
CA ALA A 623 -40.84 14.80 7.90
C ALA A 623 -40.67 15.79 9.05
N ALA A 624 -39.83 15.47 10.04
CA ALA A 624 -39.44 16.44 11.04
C ALA A 624 -38.73 17.61 10.33
N PRO A 625 -39.10 18.88 10.62
CA PRO A 625 -38.28 20.01 10.18
C PRO A 625 -36.89 19.90 10.83
N GLY A 626 -35.83 20.03 10.02
CA GLY A 626 -34.45 19.91 10.47
C GLY A 626 -33.47 19.81 9.30
N ILE A 627 -32.21 19.53 9.60
CA ILE A 627 -31.15 19.31 8.60
C ILE A 627 -31.36 18.02 7.77
N ASP A 628 -30.71 17.95 6.60
CA ASP A 628 -30.78 16.77 5.73
C ASP A 628 -30.34 15.50 6.49
N PRO A 629 -31.13 14.39 6.45
CA PRO A 629 -30.81 13.17 7.18
C PRO A 629 -29.45 12.56 6.77
N ARG A 630 -29.01 12.77 5.52
CA ARG A 630 -27.70 12.31 5.05
C ARG A 630 -26.57 13.10 5.68
N LEU A 631 -26.75 14.40 5.90
CA LEU A 631 -25.80 15.24 6.63
C LEU A 631 -25.73 14.85 8.12
N THR A 632 -26.88 14.58 8.75
CA THR A 632 -26.93 14.04 10.13
C THR A 632 -26.14 12.75 10.24
N LEU A 633 -26.40 11.79 9.35
CA LEU A 633 -25.70 10.51 9.30
C LEU A 633 -24.20 10.71 9.12
N MET A 634 -23.79 11.59 8.20
CA MET A 634 -22.38 11.87 7.92
C MET A 634 -21.64 12.42 9.15
N ILE A 635 -22.24 13.39 9.86
CA ILE A 635 -21.68 13.96 11.08
C ILE A 635 -21.59 12.91 12.20
N GLN A 636 -22.64 12.09 12.38
CA GLN A 636 -22.66 11.03 13.39
C GLN A 636 -21.64 9.93 13.11
N GLU A 637 -21.41 9.58 11.85
CA GLU A 637 -20.36 8.64 11.46
C GLU A 637 -18.97 9.23 11.68
N CYS A 638 -18.72 10.48 11.28
CA CYS A 638 -17.49 11.20 11.61
C CYS A 638 -17.25 11.19 13.13
N TRP A 639 -18.30 11.42 13.93
CA TRP A 639 -18.21 11.37 15.37
C TRP A 639 -17.83 9.98 15.88
N ARG A 640 -18.52 8.95 15.39
CA ARG A 640 -18.27 7.56 15.79
C ARG A 640 -16.89 7.06 15.38
N HIS A 641 -16.37 7.51 14.25
CA HIS A 641 -15.03 7.17 13.76
C HIS A 641 -13.92 8.05 14.35
N ALA A 642 -14.20 8.78 15.44
CA ALA A 642 -13.25 9.65 16.13
C ALA A 642 -12.67 10.79 15.27
N LYS A 643 -13.36 11.20 14.20
CA LYS A 643 -12.93 12.33 13.36
C LYS A 643 -13.19 13.67 14.04
N VAL A 644 -12.50 14.69 13.56
CA VAL A 644 -12.66 16.07 14.02
C VAL A 644 -13.86 16.70 13.30
N ILE A 645 -14.68 17.44 14.05
CA ILE A 645 -15.89 18.10 13.57
C ILE A 645 -15.79 19.57 13.96
N GLY A 646 -15.94 20.49 13.00
CA GLY A 646 -15.87 21.94 13.25
C GLY A 646 -17.14 22.67 12.84
N ALA A 647 -17.58 23.66 13.62
CA ALA A 647 -18.66 24.57 13.25
C ALA A 647 -18.49 25.94 13.92
N TRP A 648 -19.03 27.00 13.31
CA TRP A 648 -18.94 28.35 13.90
C TRP A 648 -20.22 29.17 13.81
N GLY A 649 -20.34 30.16 14.70
CA GLY A 649 -21.44 31.12 14.68
C GLY A 649 -22.81 30.42 14.74
N ARG A 650 -23.69 30.69 13.77
CA ARG A 650 -25.01 30.04 13.66
C ARG A 650 -24.95 28.58 13.18
N ARG A 651 -23.83 28.14 12.59
CA ARG A 651 -23.66 26.78 12.04
C ARG A 651 -23.54 25.70 13.12
N ARG A 652 -23.35 26.13 14.36
CA ARG A 652 -23.44 25.27 15.55
C ARG A 652 -24.84 24.64 15.73
N GLU A 653 -25.88 25.27 15.20
CA GLU A 653 -27.25 24.73 15.21
C GLU A 653 -27.32 23.38 14.46
N VAL A 654 -26.64 23.25 13.32
CA VAL A 654 -26.52 21.99 12.56
C VAL A 654 -25.90 20.90 13.44
N ILE A 655 -24.80 21.19 14.13
CA ILE A 655 -24.15 20.23 15.03
C ILE A 655 -25.08 19.86 16.19
N ALA A 656 -25.78 20.84 16.77
CA ALA A 656 -26.70 20.62 17.88
C ALA A 656 -27.85 19.67 17.52
N GLU A 657 -28.36 19.73 16.29
CA GLU A 657 -29.42 18.85 15.78
C GLU A 657 -28.95 17.38 15.62
N THR A 658 -27.65 17.14 15.45
CA THR A 658 -27.10 15.77 15.34
C THR A 658 -26.89 15.08 16.68
N GLY A 659 -26.91 15.83 17.79
CA GLY A 659 -26.74 15.31 19.15
C GLY A 659 -25.29 15.05 19.57
N VAL A 660 -24.30 15.56 18.83
CA VAL A 660 -22.87 15.32 19.11
C VAL A 660 -22.16 16.51 19.77
N GLN A 661 -22.86 17.63 20.01
CA GLN A 661 -22.28 18.86 20.55
C GLN A 661 -21.58 18.66 21.90
N ALA A 662 -20.65 19.56 22.24
CA ALA A 662 -19.92 19.56 23.50
C ALA A 662 -19.17 18.24 23.85
N SER A 663 -18.83 17.44 22.84
CA SER A 663 -18.04 16.22 23.00
C SER A 663 -16.58 16.40 22.55
N PRO A 664 -15.62 15.61 23.07
CA PRO A 664 -14.22 15.73 22.67
C PRO A 664 -14.04 15.65 21.16
N GLY A 665 -13.37 16.64 20.56
CA GLY A 665 -13.09 16.71 19.13
C GLY A 665 -14.17 17.36 18.27
N VAL A 666 -15.24 17.85 18.89
CA VAL A 666 -16.19 18.79 18.29
C VAL A 666 -15.74 20.19 18.66
N VAL A 667 -15.36 20.98 17.66
CA VAL A 667 -14.74 22.30 17.78
C VAL A 667 -15.76 23.36 17.38
N GLU A 668 -16.18 24.16 18.35
CA GLU A 668 -17.18 25.20 18.16
C GLU A 668 -16.64 26.56 18.62
N ASP A 669 -16.67 27.58 17.77
CA ASP A 669 -16.26 28.96 18.08
C ASP A 669 -17.19 29.96 17.34
N ASP A 670 -17.01 31.27 17.51
CA ASP A 670 -17.70 32.26 16.68
C ASP A 670 -16.94 32.56 15.38
N ARG A 671 -15.64 32.23 15.31
CA ARG A 671 -14.75 32.60 14.19
C ARG A 671 -14.28 31.36 13.41
N PRO A 672 -14.40 31.36 12.07
CA PRO A 672 -13.97 30.23 11.23
C PRO A 672 -12.47 29.94 11.35
N ALA A 673 -11.63 30.98 11.42
CA ALA A 673 -10.18 30.81 11.53
C ALA A 673 -9.76 30.09 12.83
N THR A 674 -10.45 30.34 13.94
CA THR A 674 -10.18 29.67 15.23
C THR A 674 -10.58 28.21 15.19
N VAL A 675 -11.73 27.90 14.59
CA VAL A 675 -12.16 26.51 14.37
C VAL A 675 -11.16 25.78 13.50
N LEU A 676 -10.79 26.33 12.34
CA LEU A 676 -9.85 25.68 11.42
C LEU A 676 -8.50 25.42 12.09
N ALA A 677 -7.94 26.39 12.82
CA ALA A 677 -6.66 26.19 13.52
C ALA A 677 -6.71 25.00 14.50
N LYS A 678 -7.82 24.86 15.25
CA LYS A 678 -7.98 23.75 16.18
C LYS A 678 -8.28 22.42 15.47
N VAL A 679 -9.01 22.46 14.35
CA VAL A 679 -9.22 21.29 13.49
C VAL A 679 -7.88 20.78 12.95
N THR A 680 -7.02 21.66 12.45
CA THR A 680 -5.67 21.33 11.97
C THR A 680 -4.80 20.72 13.08
N GLU A 681 -4.80 21.29 14.28
CA GLU A 681 -4.07 20.73 15.44
C GLU A 681 -4.52 19.30 15.76
N LEU A 682 -5.83 19.05 15.78
CA LEU A 682 -6.39 17.73 16.08
C LEU A 682 -6.16 16.73 14.93
N LEU A 683 -6.19 17.17 13.68
CA LEU A 683 -5.83 16.36 12.51
C LEU A 683 -4.38 15.89 12.55
N GLY A 684 -3.48 16.68 13.15
CA GLY A 684 -2.10 16.26 13.41
C GLY A 684 -2.00 15.01 14.31
N GLN A 685 -3.01 14.77 15.15
CA GLN A 685 -3.13 13.56 15.99
C GLN A 685 -3.99 12.46 15.32
N HIS A 686 -4.42 12.69 14.07
CA HIS A 686 -5.26 11.85 13.21
C HIS A 686 -6.70 11.63 13.71
N ARG A 687 -6.90 11.22 14.97
CA ARG A 687 -8.22 10.91 15.54
C ARG A 687 -8.31 11.31 17.02
N VAL A 688 -9.52 11.59 17.47
CA VAL A 688 -9.82 12.05 18.84
C VAL A 688 -10.17 10.88 19.75
N TRP A 689 -9.19 10.03 20.05
CA TRP A 689 -9.40 8.78 20.82
C TRP A 689 -9.96 8.99 22.24
N LYS A 690 -9.66 10.15 22.86
CA LYS A 690 -10.18 10.54 24.17
C LYS A 690 -11.71 10.58 24.22
N ARG A 691 -12.39 10.67 23.07
CA ARG A 691 -13.86 10.57 22.94
C ARG A 691 -14.40 9.26 23.50
N PHE A 692 -13.62 8.19 23.42
CA PHE A 692 -14.03 6.84 23.82
C PHE A 692 -13.20 6.27 24.98
N THR A 693 -12.31 7.07 25.56
CA THR A 693 -11.60 6.69 26.78
C THR A 693 -12.48 7.05 27.97
N PRO A 694 -12.87 6.09 28.84
CA PRO A 694 -13.60 6.43 30.05
C PRO A 694 -12.77 7.44 30.87
N VAL A 695 -13.35 8.57 31.24
CA VAL A 695 -12.72 9.44 32.23
C VAL A 695 -12.67 8.62 33.52
N ARG A 696 -11.48 8.26 33.99
CA ARG A 696 -11.33 7.72 35.34
C ARG A 696 -11.82 8.81 36.29
N GLY A 697 -13.01 8.60 36.86
CA GLY A 697 -13.57 9.42 37.93
C GLY A 697 -12.89 9.16 39.25
#